data_AF-A0A376YKZ9-F1
#
_entry.id   AF-A0A376YKZ9-F1
#
_cell.length_a   1.000
_cell.length_b   1.000
_cell.length_c   1.000
_cell.angle_alpha   90.00
_cell.angle_beta   90.00
_cell.angle_gamma   90.00
#
_symmetry.space_group_name_H-M   'P 1'
#
loop_
_entity.id
_entity.type
_entity.pdbx_description
1 polymer ?
#
loop_
_entity_poly.entity_id
_entity_poly.type
_entity_poly.pdbx_seq_one_letter_code
_entity_poly.pdbx_strand_id
1 'polypeptide(L)'
;MDVSYLLDSLNDKQREAVAAPRSNLLVLAGAGSGKTRVLVHRIAWLMSVENCSPYSIMAVTFTNKAAAEMRHRIGQLMGTSQGGMWVGTFHGLAHRLLRAHHMDANLPQDFQILDSEDQLRLLKRLIKAMNLDEKQWPPRQAMWYINSQKDEGLRPHHIQSYGNPVEQTWQKVYQAYQEACDRAGLVDFAELLLRAHELWLNKPHILQHYRERFTNILVDEFQDTNNIQYAWIRLLAGDTGKVMIVGDDDQSIYGWRGAQVENIQRFLNDFPGAETIRLEQNYRSTSNILSAANALIENNNGRLGKNCGPMARTVSLFPSIALFNELDEARFVVNRIKTWQDNGGALAECAILYRSNAQSRVLEEALLQASMPYRIYGGMRFFERQEIKDALSYLRLIANRNDDAAFERVVNTPTRGIGDRTLDVVRQTSRDRQLTLWQACRELLQEKALAGRAASALQRFMELIDALAQETADMPLHVQTDRVIKDSGLRTMYEQEKGEKGQTRIENLEELVTATRQFSYNEEDEDLMPLQAFLSHAALEAGEGQADTWQDAVQLMTLHSAKGLEFPQVFIVGMEEGMFPSQMSLDEGGRLEEERRLAYVGVTRAMQKLTLTYAETRRLYGKEVYHRPVALYRRAAGRVCGRGAPARHGKPPGQPSADGYADGRERQRLQARPARTPR
;
A
#
# COMPACT_ATOMS: atom_id res chain seq x y z
N MET A 1 3.50 3.44 -46.72
CA MET A 1 2.26 3.66 -45.95
C MET A 1 2.33 5.04 -45.35
N ASP A 2 1.19 5.68 -45.10
CA ASP A 2 1.19 6.89 -44.29
C ASP A 2 1.43 6.52 -42.82
N VAL A 3 2.51 7.03 -42.24
CA VAL A 3 2.95 6.76 -40.87
C VAL A 3 2.78 7.98 -39.97
N SER A 4 2.23 9.08 -40.51
CA SER A 4 1.93 10.33 -39.80
C SER A 4 1.13 10.08 -38.53
N TYR A 5 0.08 9.26 -38.60
CA TYR A 5 -0.81 8.92 -37.47
C TYR A 5 -0.07 8.38 -36.22
N LEU A 6 1.10 7.74 -36.38
CA LEU A 6 1.92 7.26 -35.26
C LEU A 6 2.68 8.39 -34.54
N LEU A 7 2.90 9.53 -35.20
CA LEU A 7 3.70 10.64 -34.68
C LEU A 7 2.89 11.92 -34.45
N ASP A 8 1.83 12.17 -35.22
CA ASP A 8 1.15 13.47 -35.29
C ASP A 8 0.63 13.99 -33.95
N SER A 9 0.21 13.07 -33.10
CA SER A 9 -0.36 13.37 -31.79
C SER A 9 0.70 13.50 -30.67
N LEU A 10 2.00 13.38 -31.00
CA LEU A 10 3.15 13.42 -30.09
C LEU A 10 3.95 14.73 -30.22
N ASN A 11 4.61 15.15 -29.13
CA ASN A 11 5.57 16.26 -29.16
C ASN A 11 6.94 15.84 -29.70
N ASP A 12 7.83 16.80 -29.95
CA ASP A 12 9.16 16.56 -30.54
C ASP A 12 9.99 15.52 -29.77
N LYS A 13 10.04 15.56 -28.44
CA LYS A 13 10.79 14.57 -27.62
C LYS A 13 10.12 13.20 -27.55
N GLN A 14 8.80 13.14 -27.62
CA GLN A 14 8.05 11.89 -27.76
C GLN A 14 8.25 11.29 -29.17
N ARG A 15 8.26 12.12 -30.22
CA ARG A 15 8.59 11.70 -31.60
C ARG A 15 10.03 11.21 -31.70
N GLU A 16 10.98 11.90 -31.09
CA GLU A 16 12.39 11.50 -30.97
C GLU A 16 12.49 10.10 -30.35
N ALA A 17 11.83 9.85 -29.22
CA ALA A 17 11.83 8.53 -28.57
C ALA A 17 11.09 7.43 -29.35
N VAL A 18 10.02 7.76 -30.07
CA VAL A 18 9.25 6.79 -30.87
C VAL A 18 9.95 6.43 -32.18
N ALA A 19 10.54 7.43 -32.85
CA ALA A 19 11.17 7.30 -34.17
C ALA A 19 12.69 7.09 -34.12
N ALA A 20 13.30 7.04 -32.93
CA ALA A 20 14.73 6.72 -32.76
C ALA A 20 15.14 5.44 -33.52
N PRO A 21 16.37 5.32 -34.01
CA PRO A 21 16.89 4.06 -34.53
C PRO A 21 16.80 2.92 -33.51
N ARG A 22 17.02 1.67 -33.94
CA ARG A 22 17.04 0.50 -33.03
C ARG A 22 18.34 0.48 -32.21
N SER A 23 18.39 1.30 -31.16
CA SER A 23 19.46 1.42 -30.15
C SER A 23 18.97 0.99 -28.75
N ASN A 24 19.89 0.99 -27.77
CA ASN A 24 19.50 0.98 -26.36
C ASN A 24 19.10 2.39 -25.95
N LEU A 25 17.99 2.54 -25.22
CA LEU A 25 17.36 3.84 -24.99
C LEU A 25 16.78 3.95 -23.58
N LEU A 26 17.21 4.95 -22.82
CA LEU A 26 16.56 5.40 -21.59
C LEU A 26 15.63 6.58 -21.92
N VAL A 27 14.33 6.36 -21.75
CA VAL A 27 13.35 7.45 -21.70
C VAL A 27 13.14 7.85 -20.23
N LEU A 28 13.92 8.83 -19.79
CA LEU A 28 13.79 9.40 -18.45
C LEU A 28 12.66 10.43 -18.44
N ALA A 29 11.59 10.11 -17.75
CA ALA A 29 10.34 10.83 -17.85
C ALA A 29 9.92 11.38 -16.48
N GLY A 30 9.17 12.49 -16.49
CA GLY A 30 8.43 12.96 -15.34
C GLY A 30 7.03 12.36 -15.24
N ALA A 31 6.34 12.60 -14.13
CA ALA A 31 4.93 12.26 -14.00
C ALA A 31 4.10 12.95 -15.10
N GLY A 32 3.06 12.28 -15.61
CA GLY A 32 2.14 12.83 -16.62
C GLY A 32 2.76 13.25 -17.97
N SER A 33 3.98 12.82 -18.29
CA SER A 33 4.70 13.13 -19.54
C SER A 33 4.39 12.20 -20.73
N GLY A 34 3.54 11.19 -20.51
CA GLY A 34 3.13 10.24 -21.55
C GLY A 34 3.99 8.97 -21.69
N LYS A 35 4.74 8.55 -20.65
CA LYS A 35 5.55 7.31 -20.58
C LYS A 35 4.98 6.12 -21.37
N THR A 36 3.86 5.57 -20.90
CA THR A 36 3.21 4.39 -21.50
C THR A 36 2.71 4.66 -22.93
N ARG A 37 2.36 5.91 -23.27
CA ARG A 37 1.97 6.30 -24.64
C ARG A 37 3.18 6.23 -25.59
N VAL A 38 4.33 6.75 -25.18
CA VAL A 38 5.58 6.65 -25.94
C VAL A 38 5.98 5.19 -26.16
N LEU A 39 5.88 4.35 -25.13
CA LEU A 39 6.17 2.92 -25.25
C LEU A 39 5.21 2.21 -26.24
N VAL A 40 3.90 2.47 -26.14
CA VAL A 40 2.90 1.92 -27.08
C VAL A 40 3.13 2.39 -28.52
N HIS A 41 3.36 3.68 -28.75
CA HIS A 41 3.66 4.21 -30.07
C HIS A 41 4.99 3.68 -30.62
N ARG A 42 6.00 3.43 -29.76
CA ARG A 42 7.25 2.77 -30.16
C ARG A 42 7.04 1.34 -30.64
N ILE A 43 6.18 0.56 -29.99
CA ILE A 43 5.84 -0.80 -30.45
C ILE A 43 5.21 -0.74 -31.85
N ALA A 44 4.26 0.17 -32.05
CA ALA A 44 3.63 0.40 -33.35
C ALA A 44 4.64 0.85 -34.44
N TRP A 45 5.60 1.70 -34.08
CA TRP A 45 6.71 2.13 -34.96
C TRP A 45 7.63 0.97 -35.35
N LEU A 46 8.06 0.17 -34.36
CA LEU A 46 8.90 -1.01 -34.60
C LEU A 46 8.23 -1.99 -35.57
N MET A 47 6.92 -2.20 -35.46
CA MET A 47 6.16 -3.06 -36.36
C MET A 47 5.96 -2.44 -37.75
N SER A 48 5.59 -1.15 -37.82
CA SER A 48 5.10 -0.51 -39.07
C SER A 48 6.20 0.11 -39.93
N VAL A 49 7.31 0.53 -39.32
CA VAL A 49 8.40 1.28 -39.98
C VAL A 49 9.69 0.46 -40.01
N GLU A 50 10.10 -0.07 -38.85
CA GLU A 50 11.27 -0.96 -38.74
C GLU A 50 10.97 -2.39 -39.22
N ASN A 51 9.73 -2.67 -39.64
CA ASN A 51 9.24 -3.98 -40.11
C ASN A 51 9.58 -5.16 -39.15
N CYS A 52 9.64 -4.90 -37.84
CA CYS A 52 9.91 -5.93 -36.85
C CYS A 52 8.70 -6.86 -36.69
N SER A 53 8.97 -8.17 -36.70
CA SER A 53 7.95 -9.17 -36.40
C SER A 53 7.35 -8.97 -35.00
N PRO A 54 6.02 -9.10 -34.80
CA PRO A 54 5.42 -9.06 -33.46
C PRO A 54 6.04 -10.08 -32.50
N TYR A 55 6.53 -11.21 -33.02
CA TYR A 55 7.22 -12.25 -32.24
C TYR A 55 8.54 -11.80 -31.63
N SER A 56 9.17 -10.73 -32.15
CA SER A 56 10.44 -10.20 -31.66
C SER A 56 10.32 -9.10 -30.61
N ILE A 57 9.09 -8.75 -30.23
CA ILE A 57 8.79 -7.71 -29.25
C ILE A 57 8.41 -8.36 -27.91
N MET A 58 9.14 -7.98 -26.87
CA MET A 58 8.76 -8.23 -25.47
C MET A 58 8.55 -6.91 -24.75
N ALA A 59 7.36 -6.67 -24.24
CA ALA A 59 7.02 -5.51 -23.42
C ALA A 59 6.68 -5.93 -21.98
N VAL A 60 7.38 -5.35 -21.01
CA VAL A 60 7.30 -5.71 -19.60
C VAL A 60 6.82 -4.51 -18.78
N THR A 61 5.91 -4.75 -17.83
CA THR A 61 5.38 -3.74 -16.92
C THR A 61 5.34 -4.28 -15.49
N PHE A 62 5.23 -3.41 -14.48
CA PHE A 62 5.19 -3.86 -13.09
C PHE A 62 3.86 -4.52 -12.68
N THR A 63 2.72 -4.13 -13.29
CA THR A 63 1.37 -4.59 -12.87
C THR A 63 0.54 -5.23 -13.98
N ASN A 64 -0.30 -6.19 -13.62
CA ASN A 64 -1.21 -6.84 -14.57
C ASN A 64 -2.19 -5.85 -15.23
N LYS A 65 -2.57 -4.77 -14.52
CA LYS A 65 -3.42 -3.68 -15.05
C LYS A 65 -2.68 -2.91 -16.15
N ALA A 66 -1.44 -2.49 -15.91
CA ALA A 66 -0.61 -1.82 -16.91
C ALA A 66 -0.38 -2.71 -18.15
N ALA A 67 -0.07 -4.00 -17.96
CA ALA A 67 0.07 -4.95 -19.06
C ALA A 67 -1.24 -5.15 -19.88
N ALA A 68 -2.40 -5.09 -19.23
CA ALA A 68 -3.70 -5.20 -19.92
C ALA A 68 -4.05 -3.91 -20.68
N GLU A 69 -3.82 -2.75 -20.07
CA GLU A 69 -4.02 -1.45 -20.69
C GLU A 69 -3.08 -1.22 -21.88
N MET A 70 -1.80 -1.58 -21.74
CA MET A 70 -0.82 -1.53 -22.83
C MET A 70 -1.27 -2.41 -24.02
N ARG A 71 -1.72 -3.65 -23.76
CA ARG A 71 -2.33 -4.49 -24.80
C ARG A 71 -3.54 -3.82 -25.45
N HIS A 72 -4.45 -3.26 -24.67
CA HIS A 72 -5.63 -2.58 -25.22
C HIS A 72 -5.25 -1.41 -26.14
N ARG A 73 -4.36 -0.52 -25.69
CA ARG A 73 -3.88 0.64 -26.46
C ARG A 73 -3.15 0.23 -27.75
N ILE A 74 -2.31 -0.81 -27.72
CA ILE A 74 -1.66 -1.34 -28.93
C ILE A 74 -2.70 -1.88 -29.92
N GLY A 75 -3.75 -2.54 -29.43
CA GLY A 75 -4.82 -3.10 -30.27
C GLY A 75 -5.61 -2.02 -30.98
N GLN A 76 -5.93 -0.92 -30.28
CA GLN A 76 -6.59 0.25 -30.86
C GLN A 76 -5.74 0.92 -31.95
N LEU A 77 -4.42 1.03 -31.76
CA LEU A 77 -3.51 1.67 -32.71
C LEU A 77 -3.20 0.81 -33.95
N MET A 78 -3.15 -0.52 -33.81
CA MET A 78 -2.72 -1.42 -34.89
C MET A 78 -3.86 -2.14 -35.63
N GLY A 79 -5.09 -2.14 -35.09
CA GLY A 79 -6.29 -2.71 -35.73
C GLY A 79 -6.29 -4.23 -35.98
N THR A 80 -5.20 -4.93 -35.70
CA THR A 80 -4.97 -6.35 -36.02
C THR A 80 -4.69 -7.19 -34.77
N SER A 81 -4.86 -8.51 -34.88
CA SER A 81 -4.66 -9.44 -33.76
C SER A 81 -3.17 -9.52 -33.34
N GLN A 82 -2.91 -9.38 -32.03
CA GLN A 82 -1.57 -9.29 -31.45
C GLN A 82 -0.82 -10.64 -31.35
N GLY A 83 -1.03 -11.54 -32.33
CA GLY A 83 -0.45 -12.87 -32.33
C GLY A 83 1.08 -12.85 -32.26
N GLY A 84 1.65 -13.50 -31.24
CA GLY A 84 3.10 -13.75 -31.13
C GLY A 84 3.88 -12.84 -30.17
N MET A 85 3.41 -11.60 -29.94
CA MET A 85 4.05 -10.63 -29.03
C MET A 85 3.91 -11.05 -27.56
N TRP A 86 4.92 -10.72 -26.74
CA TRP A 86 4.89 -10.95 -25.30
C TRP A 86 4.68 -9.63 -24.56
N VAL A 87 3.47 -9.41 -24.02
CA VAL A 87 3.16 -8.24 -23.17
C VAL A 87 2.66 -8.72 -21.82
N GLY A 88 3.35 -8.37 -20.73
CA GLY A 88 3.06 -8.93 -19.41
C GLY A 88 3.80 -8.27 -18.26
N THR A 89 3.78 -8.93 -17.12
CA THR A 89 4.63 -8.62 -15.95
C THR A 89 5.82 -9.57 -15.92
N PHE A 90 6.91 -9.19 -15.23
CA PHE A 90 8.08 -10.06 -15.04
C PHE A 90 7.67 -11.47 -14.59
N HIS A 91 6.86 -11.56 -13.53
CA HIS A 91 6.35 -12.83 -13.00
C HIS A 91 5.52 -13.62 -14.02
N GLY A 92 4.63 -12.95 -14.77
CA GLY A 92 3.79 -13.61 -15.79
C GLY A 92 4.60 -14.13 -16.98
N LEU A 93 5.64 -13.42 -17.41
CA LEU A 93 6.52 -13.83 -18.50
C LEU A 93 7.51 -14.92 -18.05
N ALA A 94 8.04 -14.82 -16.83
CA ALA A 94 8.87 -15.86 -16.23
C ALA A 94 8.08 -17.16 -16.00
N HIS A 95 6.84 -17.07 -15.52
CA HIS A 95 5.93 -18.22 -15.42
C HIS A 95 5.67 -18.88 -16.78
N ARG A 96 5.40 -18.08 -17.81
CA ARG A 96 5.23 -18.58 -19.19
C ARG A 96 6.47 -19.29 -19.71
N LEU A 97 7.67 -18.74 -19.43
CA LEU A 97 8.95 -19.36 -19.79
C LEU A 97 9.14 -20.70 -19.06
N LEU A 98 8.97 -20.71 -17.74
CA LEU A 98 9.11 -21.92 -16.91
C LEU A 98 8.11 -23.01 -17.26
N ARG A 99 6.88 -22.67 -17.68
CA ARG A 99 5.91 -23.66 -18.18
C ARG A 99 6.32 -24.26 -19.52
N ALA A 100 6.88 -23.47 -20.42
CA ALA A 100 7.34 -23.94 -21.73
C ALA A 100 8.59 -24.83 -21.63
N HIS A 101 9.46 -24.58 -20.64
CA HIS A 101 10.75 -25.26 -20.44
C HIS A 101 10.84 -25.93 -19.07
N HIS A 102 9.74 -26.50 -18.58
CA HIS A 102 9.68 -27.00 -17.20
C HIS A 102 10.73 -28.09 -16.93
N MET A 103 10.94 -29.01 -17.87
CA MET A 103 11.98 -30.06 -17.75
C MET A 103 13.38 -29.45 -17.61
N ASP A 104 13.72 -28.46 -18.43
CA ASP A 104 15.02 -27.79 -18.39
C ASP A 104 15.20 -26.89 -17.16
N ALA A 105 14.09 -26.41 -16.58
CA ALA A 105 14.05 -25.72 -15.30
C ALA A 105 14.00 -26.68 -14.09
N ASN A 106 14.12 -28.00 -14.30
CA ASN A 106 13.96 -29.05 -13.29
C ASN A 106 12.64 -28.93 -12.50
N LEU A 107 11.53 -28.62 -13.19
CA LEU A 107 10.17 -28.50 -12.64
C LEU A 107 9.25 -29.60 -13.18
N PRO A 108 8.30 -30.09 -12.36
CA PRO A 108 7.15 -30.83 -12.87
C PRO A 108 6.29 -29.92 -13.76
N GLN A 109 5.62 -30.49 -14.75
CA GLN A 109 4.84 -29.74 -15.76
C GLN A 109 3.78 -28.84 -15.10
N ASP A 110 3.18 -29.35 -14.04
CA ASP A 110 2.07 -28.83 -13.26
C ASP A 110 2.51 -28.19 -11.92
N PHE A 111 3.79 -27.79 -11.78
CA PHE A 111 4.33 -27.12 -10.58
C PHE A 111 3.36 -26.06 -10.01
N GLN A 112 3.16 -26.04 -8.70
CA GLN A 112 2.21 -25.14 -8.05
C GLN A 112 2.89 -23.84 -7.63
N ILE A 113 2.23 -22.69 -7.87
CA ILE A 113 2.70 -21.40 -7.35
C ILE A 113 2.24 -21.26 -5.90
N LEU A 114 3.16 -20.94 -5.00
CA LEU A 114 2.86 -20.59 -3.61
C LEU A 114 2.51 -19.10 -3.50
N ASP A 115 1.42 -18.79 -2.81
CA ASP A 115 1.18 -17.45 -2.31
C ASP A 115 1.91 -17.19 -0.98
N SER A 116 1.79 -15.97 -0.45
CA SER A 116 2.46 -15.59 0.80
C SER A 116 1.92 -16.30 2.04
N GLU A 117 0.68 -16.80 2.04
CA GLU A 117 0.14 -17.54 3.18
C GLU A 117 0.62 -18.98 3.16
N ASP A 118 0.61 -19.65 2.00
CA ASP A 118 1.13 -21.01 1.85
C ASP A 118 2.65 -21.07 2.04
N GLN A 119 3.40 -20.08 1.56
CA GLN A 119 4.82 -19.90 1.89
C GLN A 119 5.03 -19.82 3.42
N LEU A 120 4.24 -19.01 4.12
CA LEU A 120 4.32 -18.86 5.58
C LEU A 120 3.93 -20.16 6.32
N ARG A 121 2.89 -20.85 5.87
CA ARG A 121 2.43 -22.15 6.42
C ARG A 121 3.48 -23.25 6.21
N LEU A 122 4.22 -23.23 5.11
CA LEU A 122 5.35 -24.15 4.87
C LEU A 122 6.52 -23.84 5.81
N LEU A 123 6.94 -22.57 5.89
CA LEU A 123 8.02 -22.14 6.77
C LEU A 123 7.75 -22.43 8.25
N LYS A 124 6.51 -22.24 8.73
CA LYS A 124 6.13 -22.59 10.10
C LYS A 124 6.30 -24.09 10.40
N ARG A 125 5.86 -24.96 9.47
CA ARG A 125 6.06 -26.41 9.59
C ARG A 125 7.55 -26.78 9.59
N LEU A 126 8.34 -26.11 8.77
CA LEU A 126 9.75 -26.38 8.59
C LEU A 126 10.62 -25.97 9.79
N ILE A 127 10.44 -24.74 10.29
CA ILE A 127 11.14 -24.22 11.49
C ILE A 127 10.89 -25.13 12.69
N LYS A 128 9.64 -25.58 12.88
CA LYS A 128 9.28 -26.56 13.90
C LYS A 128 9.95 -27.92 13.68
N ALA A 129 10.03 -28.42 12.44
CA ALA A 129 10.69 -29.68 12.11
C ALA A 129 12.22 -29.62 12.33
N MET A 130 12.83 -28.43 12.21
CA MET A 130 14.24 -28.18 12.53
C MET A 130 14.51 -28.03 14.04
N ASN A 131 13.51 -28.17 14.90
CA ASN A 131 13.57 -27.92 16.36
C ASN A 131 14.01 -26.48 16.73
N LEU A 132 13.70 -25.50 15.87
CA LEU A 132 13.93 -24.08 16.15
C LEU A 132 12.71 -23.50 16.89
N ASP A 133 12.94 -22.64 17.89
CA ASP A 133 11.86 -21.92 18.58
C ASP A 133 11.23 -20.87 17.66
N GLU A 134 9.92 -20.97 17.39
CA GLU A 134 9.15 -20.02 16.60
C GLU A 134 9.22 -18.57 17.14
N LYS A 135 9.52 -18.37 18.44
CA LYS A 135 9.70 -17.03 19.03
C LYS A 135 11.05 -16.41 18.67
N GLN A 136 12.11 -17.22 18.67
CA GLN A 136 13.47 -16.78 18.31
C GLN A 136 13.65 -16.71 16.79
N TRP A 137 13.00 -17.62 16.05
CA TRP A 137 13.06 -17.73 14.59
C TRP A 137 11.64 -17.62 13.99
N PRO A 138 11.03 -16.41 13.96
CA PRO A 138 9.68 -16.23 13.43
C PRO A 138 9.58 -16.63 11.95
N PRO A 139 8.60 -17.47 11.55
CA PRO A 139 8.41 -17.87 10.15
C PRO A 139 8.25 -16.71 9.17
N ARG A 140 7.71 -15.57 9.61
CA ARG A 140 7.63 -14.34 8.80
C ARG A 140 8.98 -13.69 8.54
N GLN A 141 9.92 -13.76 9.49
CA GLN A 141 11.28 -13.26 9.31
C GLN A 141 12.06 -14.18 8.35
N ALA A 142 11.88 -15.50 8.46
CA ALA A 142 12.40 -16.44 7.46
C ALA A 142 11.88 -16.12 6.05
N MET A 143 10.57 -15.87 5.91
CA MET A 143 9.94 -15.54 4.63
C MET A 143 10.52 -14.25 4.01
N TRP A 144 10.65 -13.19 4.80
CA TRP A 144 11.23 -11.93 4.34
C TRP A 144 12.70 -12.08 3.96
N TYR A 145 13.48 -12.78 4.79
CA TYR A 145 14.87 -13.11 4.48
C TYR A 145 14.99 -13.87 3.15
N ILE A 146 14.28 -14.99 3.00
CA ILE A 146 14.33 -15.83 1.79
C ILE A 146 13.96 -15.03 0.55
N ASN A 147 12.87 -14.26 0.59
CA ASN A 147 12.43 -13.49 -0.57
C ASN A 147 13.44 -12.38 -0.92
N SER A 148 14.01 -11.70 0.08
CA SER A 148 15.09 -10.70 -0.11
C SER A 148 16.33 -11.33 -0.76
N GLN A 149 16.78 -12.51 -0.29
CA GLN A 149 17.89 -13.23 -0.93
C GLN A 149 17.56 -13.62 -2.37
N LYS A 150 16.33 -14.06 -2.67
CA LYS A 150 15.89 -14.40 -4.04
C LYS A 150 15.81 -13.18 -4.96
N ASP A 151 15.39 -12.02 -4.46
CA ASP A 151 15.33 -10.75 -5.19
C ASP A 151 16.73 -10.21 -5.55
N GLU A 152 17.75 -10.56 -4.76
CA GLU A 152 19.18 -10.36 -5.05
C GLU A 152 19.79 -11.48 -5.92
N GLY A 153 19.01 -12.50 -6.28
CA GLY A 153 19.47 -13.64 -7.08
C GLY A 153 20.32 -14.68 -6.32
N LEU A 154 20.27 -14.67 -4.98
CA LEU A 154 21.09 -15.50 -4.12
C LEU A 154 20.40 -16.82 -3.76
N ARG A 155 21.10 -17.93 -4.01
CA ARG A 155 20.77 -19.27 -3.53
C ARG A 155 21.39 -19.51 -2.15
N PRO A 156 20.92 -20.49 -1.36
CA PRO A 156 21.45 -20.76 -0.02
C PRO A 156 22.98 -20.95 0.01
N HIS A 157 23.57 -21.50 -1.05
CA HIS A 157 25.02 -21.70 -1.18
C HIS A 157 25.82 -20.46 -1.63
N HIS A 158 25.17 -19.39 -2.11
CA HIS A 158 25.82 -18.11 -2.42
C HIS A 158 26.02 -17.25 -1.15
N ILE A 159 25.25 -17.52 -0.09
CA ILE A 159 25.22 -16.70 1.12
C ILE A 159 26.48 -16.95 1.96
N GLN A 160 27.29 -15.91 2.16
CA GLN A 160 28.47 -15.95 3.01
C GLN A 160 28.11 -15.43 4.41
N SER A 161 28.10 -16.31 5.39
CA SER A 161 27.68 -15.96 6.76
C SER A 161 28.72 -15.22 7.59
N TYR A 162 29.97 -15.12 7.13
CA TYR A 162 31.10 -14.45 7.81
C TYR A 162 31.25 -14.75 9.32
N GLY A 163 30.87 -15.95 9.75
CA GLY A 163 30.90 -16.36 11.16
C GLY A 163 29.75 -15.87 12.04
N ASN A 164 28.75 -15.15 11.48
CA ASN A 164 27.54 -14.74 12.20
C ASN A 164 26.60 -15.95 12.42
N PRO A 165 26.34 -16.38 13.67
CA PRO A 165 25.48 -17.53 13.93
C PRO A 165 24.02 -17.34 13.50
N VAL A 166 23.55 -16.09 13.44
CA VAL A 166 22.18 -15.77 13.00
C VAL A 166 22.03 -15.99 11.50
N GLU A 167 23.01 -15.49 10.73
CA GLU A 167 23.05 -15.65 9.28
C GLU A 167 23.17 -17.13 8.88
N GLN A 168 24.02 -17.91 9.57
CA GLN A 168 24.10 -19.36 9.38
C GLN A 168 22.79 -20.09 9.63
N THR A 169 21.98 -19.60 10.58
CA THR A 169 20.70 -20.24 10.91
C THR A 169 19.64 -19.91 9.86
N TRP A 170 19.56 -18.66 9.41
CA TRP A 170 18.68 -18.29 8.29
C TRP A 170 19.07 -18.95 6.98
N GLN A 171 20.37 -19.07 6.69
CA GLN A 171 20.89 -19.83 5.54
C GLN A 171 20.42 -21.30 5.56
N LYS A 172 20.47 -21.97 6.72
CA LYS A 172 19.96 -23.36 6.88
C LYS A 172 18.44 -23.44 6.70
N VAL A 173 17.68 -22.48 7.22
CA VAL A 173 16.21 -22.42 7.04
C VAL A 173 15.86 -22.20 5.56
N TYR A 174 16.58 -21.33 4.85
CA TYR A 174 16.41 -21.14 3.41
C TYR A 174 16.78 -22.42 2.63
N GLN A 175 17.90 -23.07 2.94
CA GLN A 175 18.27 -24.33 2.29
C GLN A 175 17.16 -25.39 2.44
N ALA A 176 16.73 -25.67 3.68
CA ALA A 176 15.69 -26.66 3.93
C ALA A 176 14.35 -26.27 3.29
N TYR A 177 14.00 -24.97 3.25
CA TYR A 177 12.82 -24.47 2.54
C TYR A 177 12.90 -24.74 1.03
N GLN A 178 14.03 -24.46 0.40
CA GLN A 178 14.22 -24.71 -1.04
C GLN A 178 14.14 -26.21 -1.35
N GLU A 179 14.81 -27.06 -0.56
CA GLU A 179 14.73 -28.53 -0.69
C GLU A 179 13.30 -29.07 -0.52
N ALA A 180 12.50 -28.48 0.38
CA ALA A 180 11.09 -28.84 0.55
C ALA A 180 10.23 -28.40 -0.63
N CYS A 181 10.46 -27.20 -1.16
CA CYS A 181 9.76 -26.68 -2.35
C CYS A 181 10.07 -27.51 -3.59
N ASP A 182 11.34 -27.76 -3.90
CA ASP A 182 11.75 -28.52 -5.09
C ASP A 182 11.24 -29.97 -5.04
N ARG A 183 11.28 -30.63 -3.87
CA ARG A 183 10.72 -31.99 -3.70
C ARG A 183 9.20 -32.05 -3.95
N ALA A 184 8.49 -30.99 -3.62
CA ALA A 184 7.03 -30.91 -3.73
C ALA A 184 6.56 -30.23 -5.03
N GLY A 185 7.46 -29.80 -5.91
CA GLY A 185 7.11 -29.08 -7.14
C GLY A 185 6.50 -27.69 -6.88
N LEU A 186 6.91 -27.03 -5.80
CA LEU A 186 6.39 -25.74 -5.36
C LEU A 186 7.30 -24.57 -5.76
N VAL A 187 6.71 -23.47 -6.20
CA VAL A 187 7.43 -22.28 -6.70
C VAL A 187 6.80 -21.03 -6.08
N ASP A 188 7.51 -20.33 -5.21
CA ASP A 188 7.06 -19.02 -4.71
C ASP A 188 7.23 -17.89 -5.76
N PHE A 189 6.70 -16.70 -5.47
CA PHE A 189 6.75 -15.59 -6.41
C PHE A 189 8.18 -15.15 -6.78
N ALA A 190 9.10 -15.12 -5.82
CA ALA A 190 10.49 -14.74 -6.10
C ALA A 190 11.25 -15.86 -6.84
N GLU A 191 10.91 -17.13 -6.55
CA GLU A 191 11.41 -18.30 -7.27
C GLU A 191 11.10 -18.25 -8.76
N LEU A 192 9.94 -17.72 -9.18
CA LEU A 192 9.61 -17.57 -10.61
C LEU A 192 10.70 -16.77 -11.34
N LEU A 193 11.22 -15.69 -10.74
CA LEU A 193 12.21 -14.83 -11.38
C LEU A 193 13.60 -15.47 -11.35
N LEU A 194 14.04 -15.92 -10.17
CA LEU A 194 15.37 -16.50 -9.97
C LEU A 194 15.55 -17.80 -10.77
N ARG A 195 14.60 -18.74 -10.70
CA ARG A 195 14.69 -20.00 -11.43
C ARG A 195 14.68 -19.81 -12.94
N ALA A 196 13.93 -18.81 -13.42
CA ALA A 196 13.86 -18.51 -14.84
C ALA A 196 15.10 -17.74 -15.33
N HIS A 197 15.82 -17.04 -14.44
CA HIS A 197 17.17 -16.50 -14.70
C HIS A 197 18.20 -17.63 -14.81
N GLU A 198 18.18 -18.56 -13.84
CA GLU A 198 19.03 -19.74 -13.80
C GLU A 198 18.82 -20.67 -15.00
N LEU A 199 17.58 -20.80 -15.49
CA LEU A 199 17.29 -21.52 -16.73
C LEU A 199 18.18 -21.03 -17.87
N TRP A 200 18.26 -19.71 -18.08
CA TRP A 200 19.06 -19.14 -19.16
C TRP A 200 20.58 -19.19 -18.89
N LEU A 201 21.02 -19.02 -17.64
CA LEU A 201 22.42 -19.22 -17.25
C LEU A 201 22.89 -20.66 -17.52
N ASN A 202 22.07 -21.65 -17.16
CA ASN A 202 22.41 -23.07 -17.22
C ASN A 202 22.08 -23.72 -18.58
N LYS A 203 21.25 -23.08 -19.42
CA LYS A 203 20.83 -23.58 -20.74
C LYS A 203 21.09 -22.53 -21.83
N PRO A 204 22.35 -22.33 -22.27
CA PRO A 204 22.69 -21.29 -23.26
C PRO A 204 21.92 -21.39 -24.58
N HIS A 205 21.50 -22.59 -25.00
CA HIS A 205 20.71 -22.79 -26.22
C HIS A 205 19.28 -22.24 -26.09
N ILE A 206 18.66 -22.33 -24.90
CA ILE A 206 17.35 -21.73 -24.62
C ILE A 206 17.49 -20.21 -24.60
N LEU A 207 18.52 -19.69 -23.94
CA LEU A 207 18.84 -18.26 -23.95
C LEU A 207 19.04 -17.73 -25.37
N GLN A 208 19.81 -18.44 -26.20
CA GLN A 208 20.08 -18.05 -27.58
C GLN A 208 18.79 -18.00 -28.43
N HIS A 209 17.91 -19.00 -28.31
CA HIS A 209 16.60 -18.97 -28.95
C HIS A 209 15.77 -17.73 -28.56
N TYR A 210 15.81 -17.34 -27.28
CA TYR A 210 15.09 -16.16 -26.81
C TYR A 210 15.77 -14.82 -27.15
N ARG A 211 17.09 -14.79 -27.32
CA ARG A 211 17.84 -13.63 -27.87
C ARG A 211 17.54 -13.39 -29.34
N GLU A 212 17.58 -14.45 -30.15
CA GLU A 212 17.24 -14.41 -31.58
C GLU A 212 15.78 -14.00 -31.79
N ARG A 213 14.89 -14.45 -30.90
CA ARG A 213 13.51 -14.00 -30.85
C ARG A 213 13.41 -12.54 -30.41
N PHE A 214 13.63 -12.25 -29.12
CA PHE A 214 13.33 -10.95 -28.50
C PHE A 214 14.41 -9.90 -28.73
N THR A 215 14.61 -9.52 -30.00
CA THR A 215 15.54 -8.46 -30.38
C THR A 215 15.07 -7.05 -30.00
N ASN A 216 13.79 -6.88 -29.60
CA ASN A 216 13.24 -5.62 -29.10
C ASN A 216 12.62 -5.84 -27.70
N ILE A 217 13.23 -5.25 -26.67
CA ILE A 217 12.77 -5.35 -25.28
C ILE A 217 12.35 -3.96 -24.81
N LEU A 218 11.12 -3.83 -24.31
CA LEU A 218 10.58 -2.58 -23.79
C LEU A 218 10.12 -2.77 -22.35
N VAL A 219 10.46 -1.83 -21.46
CA VAL A 219 10.18 -1.95 -20.02
C VAL A 219 9.60 -0.65 -19.48
N ASP A 220 8.38 -0.70 -18.93
CA ASP A 220 7.72 0.44 -18.27
C ASP A 220 7.93 0.43 -16.75
N GLU A 221 7.85 1.59 -16.12
CA GLU A 221 8.09 1.84 -14.68
C GLU A 221 9.41 1.21 -14.16
N PHE A 222 10.50 1.36 -14.93
CA PHE A 222 11.79 0.71 -14.66
C PHE A 222 12.42 1.01 -13.28
N GLN A 223 12.05 2.14 -12.65
CA GLN A 223 12.51 2.50 -11.30
C GLN A 223 11.99 1.59 -10.18
N ASP A 224 11.01 0.73 -10.48
CA ASP A 224 10.45 -0.26 -9.55
C ASP A 224 11.15 -1.63 -9.67
N THR A 225 12.18 -1.75 -10.52
CA THR A 225 12.89 -3.02 -10.73
C THR A 225 13.85 -3.36 -9.59
N ASN A 226 13.84 -4.63 -9.18
CA ASN A 226 14.83 -5.20 -8.27
C ASN A 226 16.01 -5.84 -9.04
N ASN A 227 17.00 -6.34 -8.32
CA ASN A 227 18.26 -6.79 -8.93
C ASN A 227 18.08 -8.04 -9.81
N ILE A 228 17.27 -9.02 -9.42
CA ILE A 228 17.00 -10.19 -10.26
C ILE A 228 16.21 -9.83 -11.54
N GLN A 229 15.29 -8.85 -11.49
CA GLN A 229 14.56 -8.34 -12.67
C GLN A 229 15.49 -7.60 -13.64
N TYR A 230 16.40 -6.79 -13.10
CA TYR A 230 17.43 -6.09 -13.87
C TYR A 230 18.39 -7.09 -14.56
N ALA A 231 18.89 -8.07 -13.81
CA ALA A 231 19.74 -9.15 -14.32
C ALA A 231 19.03 -9.94 -15.44
N TRP A 232 17.73 -10.20 -15.28
CA TRP A 232 16.86 -10.81 -16.30
C TRP A 232 16.92 -10.09 -17.66
N ILE A 233 16.72 -8.77 -17.64
CA ILE A 233 16.70 -7.93 -18.85
C ILE A 233 18.09 -7.88 -19.47
N ARG A 234 19.14 -7.66 -18.65
CA ARG A 234 20.54 -7.63 -19.11
C ARG A 234 20.94 -8.95 -19.78
N LEU A 235 20.58 -10.07 -19.16
CA LEU A 235 20.94 -11.39 -19.67
C LEU A 235 20.17 -11.75 -20.94
N LEU A 236 18.86 -11.44 -21.03
CA LEU A 236 18.09 -11.63 -22.26
C LEU A 236 18.57 -10.72 -23.40
N ALA A 237 18.88 -9.46 -23.13
CA ALA A 237 19.34 -8.54 -24.16
C ALA A 237 20.72 -8.96 -24.73
N GLY A 238 21.68 -9.25 -23.85
CA GLY A 238 23.07 -9.41 -24.24
C GLY A 238 23.56 -8.22 -25.07
N ASP A 239 24.41 -8.48 -26.06
CA ASP A 239 24.96 -7.45 -26.96
C ASP A 239 24.06 -7.19 -28.20
N THR A 240 23.16 -8.13 -28.51
CA THR A 240 22.37 -8.14 -29.74
C THR A 240 21.00 -7.49 -29.59
N GLY A 241 20.30 -7.73 -28.48
CA GLY A 241 19.01 -7.13 -28.18
C GLY A 241 19.09 -5.60 -28.08
N LYS A 242 17.94 -4.95 -28.29
CA LYS A 242 17.80 -3.49 -28.17
C LYS A 242 16.74 -3.20 -27.12
N VAL A 243 17.18 -2.56 -26.04
CA VAL A 243 16.37 -2.34 -24.84
C VAL A 243 15.96 -0.89 -24.74
N MET A 244 14.65 -0.65 -24.69
CA MET A 244 14.08 0.64 -24.33
C MET A 244 13.51 0.56 -22.91
N ILE A 245 14.09 1.31 -21.98
CA ILE A 245 13.53 1.45 -20.63
C ILE A 245 12.83 2.81 -20.50
N VAL A 246 11.68 2.80 -19.83
CA VAL A 246 10.91 4.01 -19.51
C VAL A 246 10.78 4.07 -17.99
N GLY A 247 11.24 5.17 -17.39
CA GLY A 247 11.39 5.24 -15.94
C GLY A 247 11.28 6.66 -15.38
N ASP A 248 10.99 6.72 -14.09
CA ASP A 248 10.87 7.96 -13.32
C ASP A 248 11.44 7.76 -11.91
N ASP A 249 12.70 8.16 -11.69
CA ASP A 249 13.41 8.10 -10.40
C ASP A 249 12.71 8.84 -9.24
N ASP A 250 11.89 9.85 -9.55
CA ASP A 250 11.08 10.59 -8.59
C ASP A 250 9.79 9.84 -8.19
N GLN A 251 9.44 8.75 -8.89
CA GLN A 251 8.28 7.89 -8.61
C GLN A 251 8.66 6.47 -8.13
N SER A 252 9.88 6.24 -7.63
CA SER A 252 10.22 4.96 -6.98
C SER A 252 9.75 4.94 -5.53
N ILE A 253 8.80 4.07 -5.20
CA ILE A 253 8.08 4.01 -3.91
C ILE A 253 7.89 2.56 -3.40
N TYR A 254 8.73 1.65 -3.88
CA TYR A 254 8.72 0.23 -3.54
C TYR A 254 10.10 -0.25 -3.07
N GLY A 255 10.89 0.62 -2.43
CA GLY A 255 12.21 0.26 -1.90
C GLY A 255 12.12 -0.88 -0.87
N TRP A 256 11.04 -0.89 -0.08
CA TRP A 256 10.67 -1.97 0.82
C TRP A 256 10.37 -3.34 0.15
N ARG A 257 10.24 -3.37 -1.19
CA ARG A 257 10.17 -4.59 -2.02
C ARG A 257 11.46 -4.87 -2.81
N GLY A 258 12.58 -4.25 -2.42
CA GLY A 258 13.88 -4.44 -3.09
C GLY A 258 14.04 -3.69 -4.40
N ALA A 259 13.16 -2.74 -4.75
CA ALA A 259 13.36 -1.88 -5.91
C ALA A 259 14.58 -0.97 -5.70
N GLN A 260 15.49 -0.91 -6.68
CA GLN A 260 16.71 -0.10 -6.63
C GLN A 260 16.68 0.96 -7.75
N VAL A 261 16.59 2.24 -7.37
CA VAL A 261 16.62 3.38 -8.32
C VAL A 261 17.92 3.41 -9.10
N GLU A 262 18.99 2.93 -8.47
CA GLU A 262 20.32 2.73 -9.00
C GLU A 262 20.31 1.90 -10.29
N ASN A 263 19.30 1.03 -10.52
CA ASN A 263 19.18 0.26 -11.75
C ASN A 263 19.05 1.14 -13.00
N ILE A 264 18.45 2.35 -12.91
CA ILE A 264 18.44 3.31 -14.02
C ILE A 264 19.87 3.77 -14.37
N GLN A 265 20.71 4.04 -13.37
CA GLN A 265 22.10 4.45 -13.59
C GLN A 265 22.98 3.27 -14.03
N ARG A 266 22.73 2.06 -13.50
CA ARG A 266 23.40 0.82 -13.93
C ARG A 266 23.11 0.52 -15.40
N PHE A 267 21.89 0.75 -15.88
CA PHE A 267 21.53 0.57 -17.29
C PHE A 267 22.45 1.36 -18.23
N LEU A 268 22.71 2.64 -17.93
CA LEU A 268 23.59 3.48 -18.75
C LEU A 268 25.06 3.01 -18.74
N ASN A 269 25.49 2.31 -17.68
CA ASN A 269 26.85 1.77 -17.58
C ASN A 269 26.98 0.39 -18.25
N ASP A 270 25.97 -0.48 -18.09
CA ASP A 270 25.97 -1.85 -18.60
C ASP A 270 25.60 -1.96 -20.09
N PHE A 271 24.88 -0.97 -20.63
CA PHE A 271 24.51 -0.88 -22.04
C PHE A 271 25.25 0.30 -22.70
N PRO A 272 26.55 0.13 -23.05
CA PRO A 272 27.32 1.20 -23.69
C PRO A 272 26.67 1.63 -25.01
N GLY A 273 26.57 2.95 -25.22
CA GLY A 273 25.81 3.53 -26.33
C GLY A 273 24.31 3.67 -26.07
N ALA A 274 23.83 3.47 -24.82
CA ALA A 274 22.47 3.82 -24.44
C ALA A 274 22.26 5.34 -24.47
N GLU A 275 21.33 5.80 -25.29
CA GLU A 275 20.95 7.22 -25.36
C GLU A 275 19.93 7.56 -24.27
N THR A 276 19.92 8.81 -23.79
CA THR A 276 18.94 9.29 -22.80
C THR A 276 18.07 10.39 -23.40
N ILE A 277 16.78 10.14 -23.57
CA ILE A 277 15.79 11.13 -23.98
C ILE A 277 14.96 11.53 -22.75
N ARG A 278 14.88 12.83 -22.48
CA ARG A 278 14.12 13.38 -21.36
C ARG A 278 12.74 13.84 -21.79
N LEU A 279 11.69 13.35 -21.12
CA LEU A 279 10.30 13.81 -21.32
C LEU A 279 9.90 14.74 -20.17
N GLU A 280 10.14 16.04 -20.39
CA GLU A 280 9.95 17.09 -19.38
C GLU A 280 8.60 17.82 -19.47
N GLN A 281 7.90 17.71 -20.62
CA GLN A 281 6.57 18.30 -20.80
C GLN A 281 5.51 17.41 -20.16
N ASN A 282 4.73 17.97 -19.25
CA ASN A 282 3.58 17.30 -18.62
C ASN A 282 2.26 17.70 -19.30
N TYR A 283 1.36 16.72 -19.46
CA TYR A 283 0.04 16.85 -20.10
C TYR A 283 -1.15 16.69 -19.15
N ARG A 284 -0.88 16.30 -17.90
CA ARG A 284 -1.87 15.88 -16.92
C ARG A 284 -2.30 17.01 -16.01
N SER A 285 -1.34 17.73 -15.47
CA SER A 285 -1.47 18.55 -14.27
C SER A 285 -1.27 20.03 -14.57
N THR A 286 -2.01 20.90 -13.88
CA THR A 286 -1.81 22.35 -14.00
C THR A 286 -0.41 22.81 -13.52
N SER A 287 0.05 23.95 -14.05
CA SER A 287 1.34 24.58 -13.73
C SER A 287 1.62 24.70 -12.22
N ASN A 288 0.59 25.02 -11.44
CA ASN A 288 0.66 25.14 -9.99
C ASN A 288 1.06 23.80 -9.34
N ILE A 289 0.39 22.71 -9.76
CA ILE A 289 0.59 21.36 -9.20
C ILE A 289 2.02 20.89 -9.50
N LEU A 290 2.48 21.12 -10.73
CA LEU A 290 3.83 20.75 -11.17
C LEU A 290 4.92 21.56 -10.45
N SER A 291 4.70 22.85 -10.24
CA SER A 291 5.63 23.70 -9.50
C SER A 291 5.74 23.25 -8.04
N ALA A 292 4.63 22.90 -7.40
CA ALA A 292 4.62 22.34 -6.05
C ALA A 292 5.31 20.96 -5.99
N ALA A 293 5.06 20.09 -6.97
CA ALA A 293 5.70 18.78 -7.08
C ALA A 293 7.22 18.88 -7.26
N ASN A 294 7.69 19.72 -8.18
CA ASN A 294 9.11 19.97 -8.44
C ASN A 294 9.80 20.53 -7.18
N ALA A 295 9.23 21.55 -6.53
CA ALA A 295 9.78 22.16 -5.33
C ALA A 295 9.82 21.22 -4.11
N LEU A 296 8.96 20.19 -4.07
CA LEU A 296 8.99 19.14 -3.07
C LEU A 296 10.15 18.16 -3.34
N ILE A 297 10.25 17.65 -4.57
CA ILE A 297 11.20 16.58 -4.91
C ILE A 297 12.65 17.08 -5.07
N GLU A 298 12.85 18.37 -5.38
CA GLU A 298 14.17 19.05 -5.36
C GLU A 298 14.94 18.92 -4.04
N ASN A 299 14.29 18.52 -2.94
CA ASN A 299 14.94 18.30 -1.65
C ASN A 299 15.58 16.91 -1.51
N ASN A 300 15.31 15.96 -2.42
CA ASN A 300 15.97 14.65 -2.47
C ASN A 300 17.34 14.74 -3.15
N ASN A 301 18.31 14.02 -2.60
CA ASN A 301 19.65 13.91 -3.18
C ASN A 301 19.67 12.84 -4.29
N GLY A 302 20.74 12.79 -5.09
CA GLY A 302 20.96 11.70 -6.06
C GLY A 302 20.00 11.62 -7.26
N ARG A 303 19.14 12.63 -7.48
CA ARG A 303 18.21 12.71 -8.63
C ARG A 303 18.96 12.77 -9.97
N LEU A 304 18.40 12.16 -11.02
CA LEU A 304 18.99 12.10 -12.37
C LEU A 304 18.83 13.40 -13.19
N GLY A 305 18.39 14.49 -12.55
CA GLY A 305 18.39 15.85 -13.10
C GLY A 305 17.33 16.07 -14.19
N LYS A 306 16.05 16.12 -13.79
CA LYS A 306 14.92 16.50 -14.64
C LYS A 306 14.00 17.49 -13.92
N ASN A 307 13.46 18.45 -14.67
CA ASN A 307 12.48 19.41 -14.17
C ASN A 307 11.24 19.39 -15.07
N CYS A 308 10.07 19.06 -14.52
CA CYS A 308 8.85 18.95 -15.31
C CYS A 308 8.30 20.35 -15.63
N GLY A 309 8.39 20.78 -16.88
CA GLY A 309 7.93 22.09 -17.34
C GLY A 309 6.45 22.09 -17.70
N PRO A 310 5.64 23.04 -17.17
CA PRO A 310 4.27 23.21 -17.62
C PRO A 310 4.22 23.92 -18.99
N MET A 311 3.21 23.58 -19.78
CA MET A 311 2.98 24.15 -21.12
C MET A 311 2.53 25.62 -21.10
N ALA A 312 2.06 26.13 -19.95
CA ALA A 312 1.70 27.53 -19.73
C ALA A 312 2.15 28.00 -18.33
N ARG A 313 2.67 29.24 -18.24
CA ARG A 313 3.14 29.82 -16.97
C ARG A 313 2.03 30.61 -16.27
N THR A 314 1.42 29.98 -15.28
CA THR A 314 0.72 30.69 -14.19
C THR A 314 1.08 30.01 -12.87
N VAL A 315 1.28 30.79 -11.81
CA VAL A 315 1.53 30.28 -10.46
C VAL A 315 0.46 30.87 -9.53
N SER A 316 -0.44 30.02 -9.06
CA SER A 316 -1.34 30.30 -7.95
C SER A 316 -1.10 29.28 -6.85
N LEU A 317 -1.14 29.74 -5.61
CA LEU A 317 -0.78 28.97 -4.41
C LEU A 317 -1.87 27.95 -4.07
N PHE A 318 -1.47 26.78 -3.58
CA PHE A 318 -2.37 25.89 -2.84
C PHE A 318 -2.33 26.25 -1.35
N PRO A 319 -3.43 26.74 -0.76
CA PRO A 319 -3.52 26.81 0.70
C PRO A 319 -3.56 25.38 1.25
N SER A 320 -2.58 25.00 2.06
CA SER A 320 -2.73 23.89 2.99
C SER A 320 -3.77 24.28 4.03
N ILE A 321 -4.88 23.57 4.09
CA ILE A 321 -6.01 23.96 4.95
C ILE A 321 -5.85 23.28 6.31
N ALA A 322 -5.83 24.11 7.34
CA ALA A 322 -5.85 23.70 8.74
C ALA A 322 -7.29 23.46 9.18
N LEU A 323 -7.60 22.27 9.65
CA LEU A 323 -8.87 21.92 10.29
C LEU A 323 -8.60 21.63 11.77
N PHE A 324 -9.64 21.72 12.61
CA PHE A 324 -9.47 21.55 14.05
C PHE A 324 -9.22 20.07 14.44
N ASN A 325 -9.97 19.14 13.84
CA ASN A 325 -9.84 17.69 14.07
C ASN A 325 -10.09 16.86 12.78
N GLU A 326 -9.97 15.54 12.90
CA GLU A 326 -10.20 14.58 11.80
C GLU A 326 -11.63 14.56 11.24
N LEU A 327 -12.64 14.85 12.07
CA LEU A 327 -14.05 14.90 11.66
C LEU A 327 -14.31 16.14 10.81
N ASP A 328 -13.74 17.28 11.20
CA ASP A 328 -13.81 18.53 10.44
C ASP A 328 -13.03 18.44 9.13
N GLU A 329 -11.91 17.70 9.09
CA GLU A 329 -11.21 17.35 7.86
C GLU A 329 -12.09 16.52 6.92
N ALA A 330 -12.69 15.44 7.41
CA ALA A 330 -13.56 14.58 6.61
C ALA A 330 -14.79 15.34 6.08
N ARG A 331 -15.48 16.09 6.94
CA ARG A 331 -16.60 16.97 6.57
C ARG A 331 -16.20 18.05 5.57
N PHE A 332 -15.01 18.63 5.70
CA PHE A 332 -14.49 19.60 4.73
C PHE A 332 -14.30 18.97 3.35
N VAL A 333 -13.67 17.79 3.27
CA VAL A 333 -13.47 17.04 2.02
C VAL A 333 -14.81 16.70 1.36
N VAL A 334 -15.74 16.12 2.14
CA VAL A 334 -17.12 15.81 1.75
C VAL A 334 -17.84 17.03 1.17
N ASN A 335 -17.83 18.18 1.87
CA ASN A 335 -18.45 19.41 1.37
C ASN A 335 -17.81 19.92 0.06
N ARG A 336 -16.51 19.71 -0.14
CA ARG A 336 -15.81 20.09 -1.39
C ARG A 336 -16.05 19.13 -2.55
N ILE A 337 -16.33 17.86 -2.27
CA ILE A 337 -16.80 16.89 -3.28
C ILE A 337 -18.24 17.21 -3.68
N LYS A 338 -19.12 17.47 -2.70
CA LYS A 338 -20.49 17.92 -2.97
C LYS A 338 -20.51 19.19 -3.82
N THR A 339 -19.67 20.18 -3.50
CA THR A 339 -19.51 21.37 -4.35
C THR A 339 -19.05 21.03 -5.78
N TRP A 340 -18.24 20.00 -5.99
CA TRP A 340 -17.83 19.57 -7.34
C TRP A 340 -18.99 18.94 -8.10
N GLN A 341 -19.76 18.08 -7.42
CA GLN A 341 -20.96 17.44 -7.95
C GLN A 341 -22.07 18.45 -8.29
N ASP A 342 -22.33 19.43 -7.41
CA ASP A 342 -23.29 20.52 -7.62
C ASP A 342 -22.93 21.39 -8.84
N ASN A 343 -21.64 21.45 -9.21
CA ASN A 343 -21.15 22.13 -10.42
C ASN A 343 -21.08 21.21 -11.66
N GLY A 344 -21.64 20.00 -11.58
CA GLY A 344 -21.75 19.05 -12.70
C GLY A 344 -20.55 18.12 -12.92
N GLY A 345 -19.59 18.08 -12.00
CA GLY A 345 -18.48 17.12 -12.03
C GLY A 345 -18.87 15.75 -11.48
N ALA A 346 -18.27 14.67 -12.01
CA ALA A 346 -18.61 13.31 -11.57
C ALA A 346 -17.87 12.92 -10.27
N LEU A 347 -18.43 12.00 -9.49
CA LEU A 347 -17.81 11.51 -8.26
C LEU A 347 -16.55 10.68 -8.54
N ALA A 348 -16.51 9.93 -9.64
CA ALA A 348 -15.34 9.17 -10.10
C ALA A 348 -14.14 10.05 -10.49
N GLU A 349 -14.37 11.34 -10.71
CA GLU A 349 -13.31 12.35 -10.94
C GLU A 349 -12.68 12.86 -9.63
N CYS A 350 -13.27 12.54 -8.48
CA CYS A 350 -12.78 12.88 -7.15
C CYS A 350 -12.05 11.69 -6.49
N ALA A 351 -10.81 11.92 -6.06
CA ALA A 351 -10.06 10.96 -5.25
C ALA A 351 -9.61 11.53 -3.91
N ILE A 352 -9.71 10.71 -2.86
CA ILE A 352 -9.19 10.99 -1.51
C ILE A 352 -8.01 10.06 -1.25
N LEU A 353 -6.83 10.64 -1.05
CA LEU A 353 -5.56 9.96 -0.86
C LEU A 353 -5.08 10.08 0.59
N TYR A 354 -4.67 8.97 1.18
CA TYR A 354 -4.15 8.88 2.55
C TYR A 354 -2.88 8.02 2.63
N ARG A 355 -2.16 8.06 3.75
CA ARG A 355 -0.90 7.32 3.96
C ARG A 355 -1.11 5.92 4.55
N SER A 356 -2.04 5.76 5.50
CA SER A 356 -2.45 4.47 6.08
C SER A 356 -3.94 4.21 5.87
N ASN A 357 -4.32 2.95 5.71
CA ASN A 357 -5.73 2.53 5.61
C ASN A 357 -6.53 2.81 6.88
N ALA A 358 -5.90 3.05 8.03
CA ALA A 358 -6.59 3.47 9.25
C ALA A 358 -7.33 4.80 9.06
N GLN A 359 -6.78 5.71 8.24
CA GLN A 359 -7.38 7.02 7.95
C GLN A 359 -8.70 6.95 7.17
N SER A 360 -9.03 5.81 6.53
CA SER A 360 -10.21 5.72 5.68
C SER A 360 -11.52 5.78 6.46
N ARG A 361 -11.58 5.24 7.70
CA ARG A 361 -12.83 5.11 8.46
C ARG A 361 -13.59 6.44 8.61
N VAL A 362 -12.91 7.49 9.03
CA VAL A 362 -13.51 8.82 9.28
C VAL A 362 -14.03 9.45 7.97
N LEU A 363 -13.39 9.12 6.84
CA LEU A 363 -13.82 9.55 5.51
C LEU A 363 -15.02 8.73 5.01
N GLU A 364 -15.00 7.41 5.21
CA GLU A 364 -16.10 6.48 4.91
C GLU A 364 -17.38 6.92 5.65
N GLU A 365 -17.28 7.16 6.98
CA GLU A 365 -18.36 7.63 7.84
C GLU A 365 -18.95 8.97 7.34
N ALA A 366 -18.10 9.95 7.04
CA ALA A 366 -18.55 11.26 6.56
C ALA A 366 -19.19 11.22 5.15
N LEU A 367 -18.77 10.27 4.29
CA LEU A 367 -19.38 10.04 2.98
C LEU A 367 -20.74 9.33 3.10
N LEU A 368 -20.86 8.35 3.99
CA LEU A 368 -22.11 7.67 4.31
C LEU A 368 -23.16 8.63 4.89
N GLN A 369 -22.77 9.45 5.88
CA GLN A 369 -23.62 10.51 6.46
C GLN A 369 -24.09 11.53 5.41
N ALA A 370 -23.30 11.77 4.36
CA ALA A 370 -23.66 12.64 3.25
C ALA A 370 -24.39 11.93 2.09
N SER A 371 -24.67 10.62 2.23
CA SER A 371 -25.24 9.74 1.20
C SER A 371 -24.49 9.79 -0.14
N MET A 372 -23.16 9.96 -0.11
CA MET A 372 -22.32 9.98 -1.30
C MET A 372 -21.68 8.61 -1.58
N PRO A 373 -21.97 7.99 -2.75
CA PRO A 373 -21.35 6.73 -3.14
C PRO A 373 -19.82 6.81 -3.19
N TYR A 374 -19.15 5.80 -2.65
CA TYR A 374 -17.69 5.74 -2.62
C TYR A 374 -17.15 4.35 -2.97
N ARG A 375 -15.85 4.26 -3.24
CA ARG A 375 -15.15 3.00 -3.54
C ARG A 375 -13.74 3.02 -2.99
N ILE A 376 -13.39 2.01 -2.19
CA ILE A 376 -12.02 1.80 -1.71
C ILE A 376 -11.22 1.01 -2.75
N TYR A 377 -10.02 1.48 -3.08
CA TYR A 377 -9.12 0.81 -4.03
C TYR A 377 -7.94 0.16 -3.32
N GLY A 378 -7.83 -1.17 -3.45
CA GLY A 378 -6.74 -1.96 -2.86
C GLY A 378 -6.87 -2.22 -1.35
N GLY A 379 -8.08 -2.11 -0.79
CA GLY A 379 -8.40 -2.39 0.61
C GLY A 379 -9.86 -2.84 0.78
N MET A 380 -10.18 -3.29 1.99
CA MET A 380 -11.54 -3.65 2.45
C MET A 380 -12.15 -2.47 3.22
N ARG A 381 -13.49 -2.35 3.23
CA ARG A 381 -14.19 -1.39 4.12
C ARG A 381 -13.78 -1.58 5.57
N PHE A 382 -13.88 -0.55 6.40
CA PHE A 382 -13.39 -0.63 7.79
C PHE A 382 -13.93 -1.86 8.54
N PHE A 383 -15.25 -2.04 8.59
CA PHE A 383 -15.91 -3.18 9.26
C PHE A 383 -15.73 -4.52 8.54
N GLU A 384 -15.22 -4.51 7.30
CA GLU A 384 -14.95 -5.74 6.57
C GLU A 384 -13.60 -6.39 6.92
N ARG A 385 -12.68 -5.63 7.52
CA ARG A 385 -11.32 -6.05 7.88
C ARG A 385 -11.35 -7.19 8.90
N GLN A 386 -10.39 -8.12 8.76
CA GLN A 386 -10.37 -9.36 9.54
C GLN A 386 -10.34 -9.09 11.05
N GLU A 387 -9.40 -8.27 11.51
CA GLU A 387 -9.22 -7.90 12.91
C GLU A 387 -10.46 -7.20 13.48
N ILE A 388 -11.15 -6.38 12.67
CA ILE A 388 -12.39 -5.72 13.06
C ILE A 388 -13.51 -6.75 13.21
N LYS A 389 -13.70 -7.65 12.24
CA LYS A 389 -14.68 -8.75 12.35
C LYS A 389 -14.38 -9.68 13.53
N ASP A 390 -13.11 -9.90 13.87
CA ASP A 390 -12.73 -10.71 15.04
C ASP A 390 -13.15 -10.00 16.33
N ALA A 391 -12.81 -8.72 16.51
CA ALA A 391 -13.20 -7.93 17.69
C ALA A 391 -14.74 -7.79 17.80
N LEU A 392 -15.42 -7.49 16.69
CA LEU A 392 -16.89 -7.45 16.64
C LEU A 392 -17.53 -8.79 16.98
N SER A 393 -16.88 -9.92 16.67
CA SER A 393 -17.43 -11.25 17.00
C SER A 393 -17.31 -11.56 18.50
N TYR A 394 -16.30 -11.05 19.20
CA TYR A 394 -16.31 -11.05 20.67
C TYR A 394 -17.47 -10.23 21.23
N LEU A 395 -17.64 -9.01 20.73
CA LEU A 395 -18.72 -8.11 21.14
C LEU A 395 -20.12 -8.70 20.85
N ARG A 396 -20.30 -9.37 19.70
CA ARG A 396 -21.51 -10.11 19.35
C ARG A 396 -21.77 -11.28 20.29
N LEU A 397 -20.75 -12.09 20.62
CA LEU A 397 -20.91 -13.16 21.62
C LEU A 397 -21.26 -12.61 23.00
N ILE A 398 -20.69 -11.46 23.39
CA ILE A 398 -20.99 -10.76 24.64
C ILE A 398 -22.47 -10.35 24.69
N ALA A 399 -22.99 -9.74 23.61
CA ALA A 399 -24.41 -9.38 23.49
C ALA A 399 -25.35 -10.59 23.30
N ASN A 400 -24.90 -11.65 22.62
CA ASN A 400 -25.71 -12.82 22.28
C ASN A 400 -24.87 -14.11 22.18
N ARG A 401 -25.01 -15.00 23.16
CA ARG A 401 -24.33 -16.32 23.19
C ARG A 401 -24.76 -17.28 22.08
N ASN A 402 -25.91 -17.04 21.45
CA ASN A 402 -26.48 -17.90 20.41
C ASN A 402 -26.00 -17.54 18.99
N ASP A 403 -25.02 -16.64 18.87
CA ASP A 403 -24.45 -16.22 17.60
C ASP A 403 -23.37 -17.21 17.10
N ASP A 404 -23.82 -18.27 16.42
CA ASP A 404 -22.95 -19.33 15.91
C ASP A 404 -21.89 -18.83 14.91
N ALA A 405 -22.21 -17.80 14.13
CA ALA A 405 -21.27 -17.19 13.18
C ALA A 405 -20.15 -16.44 13.88
N ALA A 406 -20.47 -15.71 14.96
CA ALA A 406 -19.46 -15.11 15.82
C ALA A 406 -18.66 -16.18 16.58
N PHE A 407 -19.32 -17.23 17.09
CA PHE A 407 -18.69 -18.36 17.78
C PHE A 407 -17.62 -19.02 16.93
N GLU A 408 -17.96 -19.50 15.72
CA GLU A 408 -16.99 -20.18 14.85
C GLU A 408 -15.78 -19.31 14.50
N ARG A 409 -15.99 -18.00 14.36
CA ARG A 409 -14.92 -17.06 14.01
C ARG A 409 -13.87 -16.93 15.12
N VAL A 410 -14.32 -16.79 16.38
CA VAL A 410 -13.42 -16.43 17.49
C VAL A 410 -13.09 -17.53 18.48
N VAL A 411 -13.78 -18.67 18.46
CA VAL A 411 -13.52 -19.81 19.37
C VAL A 411 -12.04 -20.18 19.46
N ASN A 412 -11.33 -20.22 18.33
CA ASN A 412 -9.89 -20.49 18.24
C ASN A 412 -9.07 -19.32 17.67
N THR A 413 -9.55 -18.08 17.79
CA THR A 413 -8.84 -16.86 17.36
C THR A 413 -8.74 -15.86 18.53
N PRO A 414 -7.55 -15.65 19.13
CA PRO A 414 -6.28 -16.35 18.92
C PRO A 414 -6.32 -17.83 19.27
N THR A 415 -5.33 -18.60 18.83
CA THR A 415 -5.30 -20.07 18.96
C THR A 415 -5.28 -20.54 20.42
N ARG A 416 -6.30 -21.29 20.84
CA ARG A 416 -6.50 -21.78 22.23
C ARG A 416 -6.30 -23.29 22.40
N GLY A 417 -5.99 -23.99 21.32
CA GLY A 417 -5.90 -25.45 21.28
C GLY A 417 -7.21 -26.16 20.97
N ILE A 418 -8.20 -25.43 20.42
CA ILE A 418 -9.46 -25.98 19.92
C ILE A 418 -9.29 -26.23 18.42
N GLY A 419 -8.93 -27.46 18.05
CA GLY A 419 -8.70 -27.85 16.64
C GLY A 419 -9.98 -28.29 15.93
N ASP A 420 -9.92 -28.39 14.60
CA ASP A 420 -11.08 -28.66 13.72
C ASP A 420 -11.91 -29.88 14.17
N ARG A 421 -11.26 -31.00 14.52
CA ARG A 421 -11.94 -32.20 15.04
C ARG A 421 -12.81 -31.93 16.28
N THR A 422 -12.46 -30.95 17.12
CA THR A 422 -13.28 -30.56 18.28
C THR A 422 -14.48 -29.77 17.81
N LEU A 423 -14.29 -28.84 16.88
CA LEU A 423 -15.37 -28.04 16.29
C LEU A 423 -16.35 -28.91 15.49
N ASP A 424 -15.87 -29.94 14.78
CA ASP A 424 -16.72 -30.87 14.04
C ASP A 424 -17.62 -31.69 14.97
N VAL A 425 -17.14 -32.10 16.15
CA VAL A 425 -17.98 -32.74 17.18
C VAL A 425 -19.01 -31.77 17.75
N VAL A 426 -18.64 -30.51 18.00
CA VAL A 426 -19.59 -29.46 18.45
C VAL A 426 -20.66 -29.19 17.38
N ARG A 427 -20.26 -29.02 16.11
CA ARG A 427 -21.16 -28.84 14.95
C ARG A 427 -22.12 -30.00 14.77
N GLN A 428 -21.62 -31.23 14.89
CA GLN A 428 -22.44 -32.44 14.77
C GLN A 428 -23.47 -32.50 15.91
N THR A 429 -23.05 -32.22 17.14
CA THR A 429 -23.93 -32.19 18.32
C THR A 429 -24.99 -31.10 18.21
N SER A 430 -24.61 -29.91 17.75
CA SER A 430 -25.53 -28.79 17.44
C SER A 430 -26.60 -29.20 16.43
N ARG A 431 -26.22 -29.88 15.33
CA ARG A 431 -27.15 -30.38 14.31
C ARG A 431 -28.07 -31.48 14.84
N ASP A 432 -27.51 -32.48 15.51
CA ASP A 432 -28.26 -33.65 15.98
C ASP A 432 -29.25 -33.31 17.10
N ARG A 433 -28.94 -32.31 17.93
CA ARG A 433 -29.77 -31.87 19.06
C ARG A 433 -30.59 -30.60 18.78
N GLN A 434 -30.43 -29.98 17.60
CA GLN A 434 -31.04 -28.70 17.21
C GLN A 434 -30.72 -27.55 18.19
N LEU A 435 -29.45 -27.47 18.60
CA LEU A 435 -28.93 -26.49 19.55
C LEU A 435 -27.93 -25.55 18.87
N THR A 436 -27.72 -24.37 19.47
CA THR A 436 -26.62 -23.48 19.06
C THR A 436 -25.26 -24.09 19.42
N LEU A 437 -24.18 -23.66 18.78
CA LEU A 437 -22.83 -24.15 19.06
C LEU A 437 -22.45 -23.91 20.52
N TRP A 438 -22.83 -22.76 21.09
CA TRP A 438 -22.60 -22.47 22.51
C TRP A 438 -23.36 -23.43 23.44
N GLN A 439 -24.63 -23.73 23.13
CA GLN A 439 -25.43 -24.70 23.90
C GLN A 439 -24.84 -26.12 23.78
N ALA A 440 -24.50 -26.56 22.57
CA ALA A 440 -23.84 -27.83 22.32
C ALA A 440 -22.51 -27.96 23.09
N CYS A 441 -21.74 -26.88 23.21
CA CYS A 441 -20.53 -26.86 24.06
C CYS A 441 -20.86 -27.10 25.53
N ARG A 442 -21.92 -26.48 26.08
CA ARG A 442 -22.34 -26.71 27.48
C ARG A 442 -22.69 -28.18 27.74
N GLU A 443 -23.47 -28.78 26.85
CA GLU A 443 -23.88 -30.19 26.99
C GLU A 443 -22.69 -31.13 26.87
N LEU A 444 -21.84 -30.96 25.86
CA LEU A 444 -20.62 -31.79 25.66
C LEU A 444 -19.65 -31.72 26.85
N LEU A 445 -19.56 -30.56 27.52
CA LEU A 445 -18.75 -30.39 28.74
C LEU A 445 -19.41 -31.04 29.96
N GLN A 446 -20.74 -30.92 30.13
CA GLN A 446 -21.48 -31.56 31.21
C GLN A 446 -21.45 -33.10 31.11
N GLU A 447 -21.64 -33.64 29.90
CA GLU A 447 -21.60 -35.08 29.59
C GLU A 447 -20.17 -35.64 29.56
N LYS A 448 -19.14 -34.78 29.58
CA LYS A 448 -17.72 -35.15 29.45
C LYS A 448 -17.41 -35.94 28.17
N ALA A 449 -18.13 -35.64 27.09
CA ALA A 449 -18.03 -36.33 25.80
C ALA A 449 -16.75 -35.95 25.00
N LEU A 450 -16.04 -34.89 25.41
CA LEU A 450 -14.82 -34.42 24.77
C LEU A 450 -13.55 -34.88 25.51
N ALA A 451 -12.49 -35.20 24.76
CA ALA A 451 -11.19 -35.54 25.33
C ALA A 451 -10.65 -34.39 26.21
N GLY A 452 -10.09 -34.71 27.38
CA GLY A 452 -9.83 -33.74 28.45
C GLY A 452 -9.04 -32.47 28.06
N ARG A 453 -8.11 -32.56 27.09
CA ARG A 453 -7.39 -31.38 26.57
C ARG A 453 -8.30 -30.44 25.75
N ALA A 454 -9.20 -31.00 24.94
CA ALA A 454 -10.16 -30.26 24.15
C ALA A 454 -11.28 -29.70 25.03
N ALA A 455 -11.81 -30.50 25.97
CA ALA A 455 -12.77 -30.07 26.98
C ALA A 455 -12.24 -28.87 27.80
N SER A 456 -11.01 -28.97 28.32
CA SER A 456 -10.38 -27.88 29.07
C SER A 456 -10.13 -26.62 28.21
N ALA A 457 -9.80 -26.76 26.93
CA ALA A 457 -9.62 -25.61 26.04
C ALA A 457 -10.95 -24.91 25.72
N LEU A 458 -12.00 -25.70 25.46
CA LEU A 458 -13.35 -25.20 25.17
C LEU A 458 -13.96 -24.53 26.40
N GLN A 459 -13.87 -25.16 27.57
CA GLN A 459 -14.35 -24.60 28.83
C GLN A 459 -13.68 -23.26 29.16
N ARG A 460 -12.35 -23.15 29.03
CA ARG A 460 -11.64 -21.87 29.21
C ARG A 460 -12.10 -20.77 28.25
N PHE A 461 -12.51 -21.13 27.02
CA PHE A 461 -13.05 -20.14 26.08
C PHE A 461 -14.44 -19.66 26.52
N MET A 462 -15.29 -20.55 27.03
CA MET A 462 -16.60 -20.17 27.56
C MET A 462 -16.46 -19.29 28.82
N GLU A 463 -15.61 -19.70 29.76
CA GLU A 463 -15.27 -18.93 30.97
C GLU A 463 -14.70 -17.55 30.64
N LEU A 464 -13.86 -17.41 29.61
CA LEU A 464 -13.37 -16.13 29.10
C LEU A 464 -14.51 -15.22 28.59
N ILE A 465 -15.42 -15.77 27.79
CA ILE A 465 -16.54 -15.00 27.21
C ILE A 465 -17.55 -14.58 28.30
N ASP A 466 -17.75 -15.42 29.32
CA ASP A 466 -18.58 -15.10 30.49
C ASP A 466 -17.92 -14.06 31.40
N ALA A 467 -16.61 -14.17 31.67
CA ALA A 467 -15.85 -13.14 32.39
C ALA A 467 -15.87 -11.79 31.66
N LEU A 468 -15.62 -11.77 30.34
CA LEU A 468 -15.68 -10.54 29.54
C LEU A 468 -17.05 -9.87 29.59
N ALA A 469 -18.14 -10.64 29.53
CA ALA A 469 -19.48 -10.08 29.62
C ALA A 469 -19.78 -9.50 31.01
N GLN A 470 -19.37 -10.19 32.08
CA GLN A 470 -19.58 -9.70 33.45
C GLN A 470 -18.70 -8.50 33.79
N GLU A 471 -17.41 -8.51 33.43
CA GLU A 471 -16.48 -7.42 33.72
C GLU A 471 -16.79 -6.12 32.95
N THR A 472 -17.43 -6.22 31.79
CA THR A 472 -17.68 -5.05 30.92
C THR A 472 -19.11 -4.53 30.93
N ALA A 473 -20.04 -5.16 31.66
CA ALA A 473 -21.46 -4.81 31.66
C ALA A 473 -21.73 -3.35 32.06
N ASP A 474 -21.07 -2.86 33.11
CA ASP A 474 -21.24 -1.50 33.64
C ASP A 474 -20.25 -0.48 33.05
N MET A 475 -19.53 -0.83 31.97
CA MET A 475 -18.49 0.01 31.36
C MET A 475 -19.00 0.76 30.13
N PRO A 476 -18.51 1.99 29.85
CA PRO A 476 -18.77 2.67 28.58
C PRO A 476 -18.32 1.83 27.37
N LEU A 477 -19.06 1.89 26.26
CA LEU A 477 -18.86 1.02 25.08
C LEU A 477 -17.41 0.97 24.57
N HIS A 478 -16.70 2.10 24.56
CA HIS A 478 -15.29 2.16 24.15
C HIS A 478 -14.34 1.48 25.14
N VAL A 479 -14.63 1.54 26.43
CA VAL A 479 -13.87 0.84 27.49
C VAL A 479 -14.14 -0.66 27.41
N GLN A 480 -15.41 -1.07 27.22
CA GLN A 480 -15.78 -2.45 26.93
C GLN A 480 -15.03 -2.99 25.70
N THR A 481 -15.00 -2.23 24.61
CA THR A 481 -14.32 -2.61 23.37
C THR A 481 -12.80 -2.75 23.55
N ASP A 482 -12.14 -1.80 24.18
CA ASP A 482 -10.70 -1.85 24.48
C ASP A 482 -10.35 -3.03 25.42
N ARG A 483 -11.16 -3.25 26.46
CA ARG A 483 -11.02 -4.39 27.40
C ARG A 483 -11.15 -5.72 26.64
N VAL A 484 -12.18 -5.87 25.82
CA VAL A 484 -12.42 -7.08 25.01
C VAL A 484 -11.26 -7.34 24.03
N ILE A 485 -10.74 -6.32 23.35
CA ILE A 485 -9.62 -6.43 22.42
C ILE A 485 -8.32 -6.89 23.14
N LYS A 486 -8.09 -6.42 24.36
CA LYS A 486 -6.94 -6.80 25.19
C LYS A 486 -7.08 -8.21 25.78
N ASP A 487 -8.16 -8.44 26.52
CA ASP A 487 -8.34 -9.62 27.37
C ASP A 487 -8.73 -10.89 26.58
N SER A 488 -9.34 -10.75 25.39
CA SER A 488 -9.49 -11.88 24.44
C SER A 488 -8.14 -12.43 23.94
N GLY A 489 -7.06 -11.64 24.09
CA GLY A 489 -5.74 -11.88 23.53
C GLY A 489 -5.57 -11.38 22.10
N LEU A 490 -6.60 -10.80 21.45
CA LEU A 490 -6.51 -10.32 20.07
C LEU A 490 -5.41 -9.28 19.89
N ARG A 491 -5.31 -8.29 20.78
CA ARG A 491 -4.25 -7.28 20.77
C ARG A 491 -2.87 -7.94 20.77
N THR A 492 -2.61 -8.83 21.72
CA THR A 492 -1.32 -9.51 21.85
C THR A 492 -0.99 -10.42 20.67
N MET A 493 -1.99 -11.05 20.05
CA MET A 493 -1.80 -11.83 18.82
C MET A 493 -1.34 -10.95 17.65
N TYR A 494 -1.97 -9.79 17.47
CA TYR A 494 -1.64 -8.85 16.40
C TYR A 494 -0.38 -8.01 16.69
N GLU A 495 -0.04 -7.75 17.96
CA GLU A 495 1.26 -7.14 18.35
C GLU A 495 2.45 -8.08 18.08
N GLN A 496 2.24 -9.40 18.13
CA GLN A 496 3.25 -10.39 17.72
C GLN A 496 3.41 -10.48 16.19
N GLU A 497 2.52 -9.86 15.41
CA GLU A 497 2.57 -9.83 13.94
C GLU A 497 3.59 -8.77 13.45
N LYS A 498 4.86 -9.16 13.29
CA LYS A 498 5.91 -8.23 12.82
C LYS A 498 5.66 -7.70 11.39
N GLY A 499 5.93 -6.40 11.19
CA GLY A 499 5.88 -5.67 9.91
C GLY A 499 4.70 -4.70 9.80
N GLU A 500 4.69 -3.83 8.79
CA GLU A 500 3.66 -2.78 8.58
C GLU A 500 2.23 -3.35 8.67
N LYS A 501 2.00 -4.57 8.14
CA LYS A 501 0.69 -5.25 8.25
C LYS A 501 0.17 -5.42 9.67
N GLY A 502 0.98 -5.91 10.60
CA GLY A 502 0.52 -6.14 11.98
C GLY A 502 0.27 -4.83 12.71
N GLN A 503 1.13 -3.84 12.47
CA GLN A 503 0.93 -2.48 12.95
C GLN A 503 -0.37 -1.86 12.40
N THR A 504 -0.67 -2.00 11.11
CA THR A 504 -1.95 -1.57 10.52
C THR A 504 -3.16 -2.29 11.14
N ARG A 505 -3.04 -3.56 11.54
CA ARG A 505 -4.13 -4.26 12.25
C ARG A 505 -4.34 -3.71 13.67
N ILE A 506 -3.26 -3.37 14.39
CA ILE A 506 -3.36 -2.70 15.68
C ILE A 506 -3.93 -1.28 15.52
N GLU A 507 -3.46 -0.51 14.53
CA GLU A 507 -4.05 0.79 14.13
C GLU A 507 -5.56 0.66 13.92
N ASN A 508 -6.02 -0.35 13.15
CA ASN A 508 -7.44 -0.59 12.91
C ASN A 508 -8.22 -0.96 14.19
N LEU A 509 -7.68 -1.82 15.05
CA LEU A 509 -8.31 -2.20 16.31
C LEU A 509 -8.42 -1.02 17.29
N GLU A 510 -7.41 -0.17 17.36
CA GLU A 510 -7.45 1.02 18.20
C GLU A 510 -8.37 2.10 17.58
N GLU A 511 -8.52 2.12 16.25
CA GLU A 511 -9.53 2.94 15.57
C GLU A 511 -10.97 2.43 15.79
N LEU A 512 -11.17 1.14 16.06
CA LEU A 512 -12.48 0.61 16.52
C LEU A 512 -12.85 1.10 17.93
N VAL A 513 -11.84 1.29 18.80
CA VAL A 513 -12.02 1.92 20.12
C VAL A 513 -12.33 3.42 19.95
N THR A 514 -11.71 4.10 18.99
CA THR A 514 -12.08 5.48 18.62
C THR A 514 -13.53 5.56 18.12
N ALA A 515 -13.93 4.66 17.21
CA ALA A 515 -15.28 4.61 16.63
C ALA A 515 -16.35 4.40 17.71
N THR A 516 -16.16 3.41 18.59
CA THR A 516 -17.08 3.13 19.72
C THR A 516 -17.09 4.23 20.80
N ARG A 517 -16.14 5.17 20.76
CA ARG A 517 -16.12 6.37 21.61
C ARG A 517 -16.79 7.59 20.96
N GLN A 518 -16.83 7.63 19.64
CA GLN A 518 -17.49 8.67 18.84
C GLN A 518 -18.96 8.32 18.54
N PHE A 519 -19.30 7.03 18.54
CA PHE A 519 -20.68 6.54 18.38
C PHE A 519 -21.60 7.23 19.39
N SER A 520 -22.60 7.94 18.84
CA SER A 520 -23.58 8.71 19.58
C SER A 520 -24.93 8.02 19.48
N TYR A 521 -25.71 8.00 20.56
CA TYR A 521 -27.09 7.53 20.51
C TYR A 521 -27.91 8.44 19.61
N ASN A 522 -28.65 7.84 18.67
CA ASN A 522 -29.76 8.51 18.02
C ASN A 522 -31.02 8.35 18.88
N GLU A 523 -31.92 9.33 18.85
CA GLU A 523 -33.22 9.26 19.56
C GLU A 523 -34.13 8.13 19.03
N GLU A 524 -33.80 7.55 17.86
CA GLU A 524 -34.52 6.40 17.26
C GLU A 524 -34.07 5.03 17.82
N ASP A 525 -32.98 4.98 18.61
CA ASP A 525 -32.40 3.74 19.18
C ASP A 525 -32.73 3.53 20.68
N GLU A 526 -33.67 4.29 21.28
CA GLU A 526 -33.92 4.32 22.73
C GLU A 526 -34.21 2.94 23.38
N ASP A 527 -34.77 1.98 22.64
CA ASP A 527 -35.10 0.63 23.14
C ASP A 527 -33.90 -0.36 23.13
N LEU A 528 -32.76 -0.02 22.52
CA LEU A 528 -31.59 -0.90 22.40
C LEU A 528 -30.53 -0.60 23.46
N MET A 529 -29.71 -1.60 23.81
CA MET A 529 -28.48 -1.37 24.60
C MET A 529 -27.37 -0.75 23.72
N PRO A 530 -26.41 0.02 24.30
CA PRO A 530 -25.40 0.75 23.51
C PRO A 530 -24.56 -0.15 22.61
N LEU A 531 -24.23 -1.34 23.11
CA LEU A 531 -23.52 -2.38 22.36
C LEU A 531 -24.35 -2.92 21.19
N GLN A 532 -25.66 -3.10 21.37
CA GLN A 532 -26.54 -3.62 20.33
C GLN A 532 -26.77 -2.58 19.22
N ALA A 533 -27.02 -1.32 19.58
CA ALA A 533 -27.13 -0.22 18.62
C ALA A 533 -25.85 -0.09 17.76
N PHE A 534 -24.67 -0.10 18.37
CA PHE A 534 -23.40 -0.08 17.63
C PHE A 534 -23.18 -1.31 16.74
N LEU A 535 -23.53 -2.51 17.21
CA LEU A 535 -23.42 -3.73 16.41
C LEU A 535 -24.37 -3.74 15.21
N SER A 536 -25.58 -3.18 15.35
CA SER A 536 -26.53 -2.97 14.25
C SER A 536 -25.98 -1.95 13.24
N HIS A 537 -25.48 -0.80 13.70
CA HIS A 537 -24.84 0.21 12.85
C HIS A 537 -23.67 -0.38 12.03
N ALA A 538 -22.75 -1.07 12.70
CA ALA A 538 -21.60 -1.71 12.05
C ALA A 538 -22.01 -2.81 11.04
N ALA A 539 -23.16 -3.47 11.24
CA ALA A 539 -23.70 -4.43 10.28
C ALA A 539 -24.32 -3.77 9.04
N LEU A 540 -25.00 -2.62 9.20
CA LEU A 540 -25.55 -1.82 8.11
C LEU A 540 -24.43 -1.22 7.24
N GLU A 541 -23.41 -0.61 7.86
CA GLU A 541 -22.25 -0.05 7.14
C GLU A 541 -21.38 -1.13 6.45
N ALA A 542 -21.36 -2.35 6.99
CA ALA A 542 -20.74 -3.49 6.32
C ALA A 542 -21.51 -3.96 5.05
N GLY A 543 -22.79 -3.59 4.91
CA GLY A 543 -23.61 -3.87 3.72
C GLY A 543 -23.60 -2.71 2.71
N GLU A 544 -23.89 -1.49 3.16
CA GLU A 544 -24.27 -0.37 2.28
C GLU A 544 -23.11 0.58 1.87
N GLY A 545 -23.29 1.31 0.76
CA GLY A 545 -22.47 2.48 0.41
C GLY A 545 -21.28 2.28 -0.55
N GLN A 546 -20.76 1.06 -0.73
CA GLN A 546 -19.76 0.82 -1.77
C GLN A 546 -20.43 0.70 -3.13
N ALA A 547 -20.04 1.58 -4.05
CA ALA A 547 -20.64 1.65 -5.37
C ALA A 547 -20.24 0.48 -6.28
N ASP A 548 -21.25 -0.21 -6.86
CA ASP A 548 -21.07 -1.26 -7.88
C ASP A 548 -20.13 -0.78 -8.99
N THR A 549 -19.42 -1.68 -9.67
CA THR A 549 -18.35 -1.36 -10.64
C THR A 549 -18.67 -0.23 -11.63
N TRP A 550 -19.94 -0.12 -12.03
CA TRP A 550 -20.48 0.85 -13.01
C TRP A 550 -21.09 2.13 -12.42
N GLN A 551 -21.30 2.20 -11.11
CA GLN A 551 -21.84 3.37 -10.42
C GLN A 551 -20.75 4.45 -10.25
N ASP A 552 -21.16 5.71 -10.38
CA ASP A 552 -20.32 6.89 -10.18
C ASP A 552 -20.05 7.11 -8.68
N ALA A 553 -18.78 7.22 -8.29
CA ALA A 553 -18.39 7.16 -6.88
C ALA A 553 -16.99 7.72 -6.58
N VAL A 554 -16.86 8.32 -5.39
CA VAL A 554 -15.59 8.88 -4.89
C VAL A 554 -14.55 7.77 -4.68
N GLN A 555 -13.32 7.98 -5.16
CA GLN A 555 -12.26 6.97 -5.07
C GLN A 555 -11.39 7.18 -3.81
N LEU A 556 -11.43 6.26 -2.85
CA LEU A 556 -10.62 6.27 -1.63
C LEU A 556 -9.45 5.30 -1.77
N MET A 557 -8.22 5.76 -1.54
CA MET A 557 -7.05 4.88 -1.65
C MET A 557 -5.80 5.39 -0.93
N THR A 558 -4.86 4.48 -0.70
CA THR A 558 -3.53 4.90 -0.26
C THR A 558 -2.76 5.59 -1.39
N LEU A 559 -1.83 6.49 -1.02
CA LEU A 559 -0.89 7.13 -1.95
C LEU A 559 -0.12 6.11 -2.83
N HIS A 560 0.21 4.94 -2.28
CA HIS A 560 0.85 3.85 -3.01
C HIS A 560 -0.08 3.24 -4.09
N SER A 561 -1.34 3.00 -3.74
CA SER A 561 -2.37 2.46 -4.65
C SER A 561 -2.72 3.43 -5.79
N ALA A 562 -2.53 4.73 -5.57
CA ALA A 562 -2.79 5.76 -6.57
C ALA A 562 -1.73 5.82 -7.70
N LYS A 563 -0.58 5.15 -7.56
CA LYS A 563 0.46 5.14 -8.60
C LYS A 563 -0.10 4.63 -9.94
N GLY A 564 0.23 5.37 -11.01
CA GLY A 564 -0.32 5.14 -12.35
C GLY A 564 -1.66 5.83 -12.64
N LEU A 565 -2.49 6.10 -11.62
CA LEU A 565 -3.80 6.76 -11.80
C LEU A 565 -3.66 8.29 -11.96
N GLU A 566 -4.77 8.94 -12.31
CA GLU A 566 -4.95 10.39 -12.45
C GLU A 566 -6.43 10.77 -12.24
N PHE A 567 -6.68 11.94 -11.65
CA PHE A 567 -8.03 12.42 -11.31
C PHE A 567 -8.14 13.95 -11.46
N PRO A 568 -9.25 14.50 -12.01
CA PRO A 568 -9.51 15.94 -12.02
C PRO A 568 -9.35 16.62 -10.67
N GLN A 569 -9.94 16.05 -9.61
CA GLN A 569 -9.87 16.58 -8.25
C GLN A 569 -9.27 15.57 -7.26
N VAL A 570 -8.21 15.97 -6.57
CA VAL A 570 -7.52 15.14 -5.57
C VAL A 570 -7.45 15.86 -4.23
N PHE A 571 -7.79 15.12 -3.18
CA PHE A 571 -7.55 15.48 -1.80
C PHE A 571 -6.44 14.60 -1.25
N ILE A 572 -5.47 15.19 -0.54
CA ILE A 572 -4.52 14.43 0.28
C ILE A 572 -4.71 14.88 1.73
N VAL A 573 -5.10 13.91 2.57
CA VAL A 573 -5.53 14.14 3.97
C VAL A 573 -4.47 13.68 4.97
N GLY A 574 -4.49 14.25 6.18
CA GLY A 574 -3.53 13.89 7.23
C GLY A 574 -2.10 14.30 6.89
N MET A 575 -1.92 15.52 6.36
CA MET A 575 -0.61 16.09 6.03
C MET A 575 0.14 16.55 7.31
N GLU A 576 0.42 15.59 8.19
CA GLU A 576 0.84 15.75 9.60
C GLU A 576 2.18 15.05 9.90
N GLU A 577 3.07 15.71 10.66
CA GLU A 577 4.35 15.08 11.07
C GLU A 577 4.08 13.91 12.03
N GLY A 578 4.65 12.74 11.72
CA GLY A 578 4.39 11.47 12.40
C GLY A 578 3.37 10.58 11.68
N MET A 579 2.54 11.15 10.81
CA MET A 579 1.64 10.43 9.91
C MET A 579 2.17 10.39 8.47
N PHE A 580 2.50 11.55 7.90
CA PHE A 580 3.05 11.66 6.55
C PHE A 580 4.06 12.83 6.43
N PRO A 581 5.36 12.61 6.70
CA PRO A 581 6.02 11.31 6.86
C PRO A 581 5.64 10.58 8.14
N SER A 582 5.57 9.25 8.07
CA SER A 582 5.34 8.39 9.22
C SER A 582 6.50 8.48 10.23
N GLN A 583 6.23 8.22 11.51
CA GLN A 583 7.27 8.24 12.55
C GLN A 583 8.45 7.30 12.22
N MET A 584 8.17 6.10 11.71
CA MET A 584 9.23 5.14 11.33
C MET A 584 10.15 5.65 10.21
N SER A 585 9.59 6.46 9.29
CA SER A 585 10.36 7.07 8.19
C SER A 585 11.15 8.32 8.62
N LEU A 586 10.89 8.85 9.83
CA LEU A 586 11.72 9.89 10.46
C LEU A 586 12.91 9.29 11.23
N ASP A 587 12.73 8.11 11.82
CA ASP A 587 13.74 7.45 12.66
C ASP A 587 14.82 6.73 11.83
N GLU A 588 14.52 6.32 10.59
CA GLU A 588 15.45 5.63 9.70
C GLU A 588 16.00 6.51 8.56
N GLY A 589 17.34 6.58 8.44
CA GLY A 589 18.03 7.31 7.39
C GLY A 589 17.68 6.80 5.98
N GLY A 590 17.38 7.72 5.05
CA GLY A 590 17.02 7.42 3.67
C GLY A 590 15.51 7.26 3.43
N ARG A 591 14.74 6.71 4.38
CA ARG A 591 13.27 6.53 4.21
C ARG A 591 12.51 7.84 4.04
N LEU A 592 13.00 8.94 4.63
CA LEU A 592 12.43 10.26 4.40
C LEU A 592 12.40 10.65 2.92
N GLU A 593 13.39 10.26 2.12
CA GLU A 593 13.43 10.54 0.67
C GLU A 593 12.36 9.73 -0.09
N GLU A 594 12.07 8.51 0.34
CA GLU A 594 10.98 7.67 -0.20
C GLU A 594 9.60 8.25 0.14
N GLU A 595 9.38 8.74 1.37
CA GLU A 595 8.14 9.48 1.71
C GLU A 595 7.99 10.76 0.86
N ARG A 596 9.08 11.43 0.44
CA ARG A 596 8.99 12.56 -0.51
C ARG A 596 8.61 12.10 -1.92
N ARG A 597 9.12 10.96 -2.39
CA ARG A 597 8.69 10.36 -3.66
C ARG A 597 7.21 9.96 -3.61
N LEU A 598 6.74 9.42 -2.47
CA LEU A 598 5.33 9.13 -2.24
C LEU A 598 4.45 10.39 -2.27
N ALA A 599 4.93 11.48 -1.67
CA ALA A 599 4.28 12.79 -1.74
C ALA A 599 4.25 13.36 -3.17
N TYR A 600 5.36 13.27 -3.91
CA TYR A 600 5.44 13.65 -5.32
C TYR A 600 4.46 12.84 -6.18
N VAL A 601 4.37 11.52 -5.96
CA VAL A 601 3.37 10.65 -6.61
C VAL A 601 1.97 11.16 -6.31
N GLY A 602 1.60 11.38 -5.05
CA GLY A 602 0.29 11.89 -4.64
C GLY A 602 -0.09 13.22 -5.31
N VAL A 603 0.78 14.22 -5.20
CA VAL A 603 0.61 15.56 -5.81
C VAL A 603 0.39 15.44 -7.33
N THR A 604 1.16 14.58 -8.01
CA THR A 604 1.09 14.38 -9.47
C THR A 604 -0.04 13.44 -9.95
N ARG A 605 -0.96 13.04 -9.05
CA ARG A 605 -2.23 12.40 -9.45
C ARG A 605 -3.28 13.44 -9.86
N ALA A 606 -3.18 14.65 -9.31
CA ALA A 606 -4.14 15.73 -9.56
C ALA A 606 -3.96 16.31 -10.96
N MET A 607 -5.06 16.39 -11.72
CA MET A 607 -5.07 17.01 -13.05
C MET A 607 -5.39 18.51 -12.95
N GLN A 608 -6.57 18.84 -12.40
CA GLN A 608 -7.05 20.22 -12.34
C GLN A 608 -6.82 20.84 -10.95
N LYS A 609 -7.25 20.15 -9.90
CA LYS A 609 -7.31 20.68 -8.53
C LYS A 609 -6.73 19.72 -7.51
N LEU A 610 -5.76 20.22 -6.75
CA LEU A 610 -5.20 19.55 -5.58
C LEU A 610 -5.65 20.29 -4.31
N THR A 611 -6.05 19.55 -3.29
CA THR A 611 -6.38 20.06 -1.96
C THR A 611 -5.56 19.29 -0.92
N LEU A 612 -4.81 20.00 -0.08
CA LEU A 612 -4.01 19.41 0.99
C LEU A 612 -4.61 19.84 2.34
N THR A 613 -4.93 18.88 3.20
CA THR A 613 -5.53 19.14 4.51
C THR A 613 -4.69 18.54 5.63
N TYR A 614 -4.76 19.17 6.81
CA TYR A 614 -4.22 18.63 8.04
C TYR A 614 -5.13 19.02 9.21
N ALA A 615 -5.16 18.20 10.25
CA ALA A 615 -5.84 18.49 11.49
C ALA A 615 -4.83 19.02 12.55
N GLU A 616 -5.22 20.04 13.31
CA GLU A 616 -4.42 20.56 14.43
C GLU A 616 -4.37 19.57 15.61
N THR A 617 -5.45 18.81 15.77
CA THR A 617 -5.58 17.70 16.71
C THR A 617 -6.03 16.46 15.96
N ARG A 618 -5.50 15.29 16.31
CA ARG A 618 -6.05 14.03 15.80
C ARG A 618 -6.15 12.99 16.90
N ARG A 619 -7.24 12.23 16.93
CA ARG A 619 -7.28 11.00 17.73
C ARG A 619 -6.54 9.90 16.99
N LEU A 620 -5.37 9.53 17.51
CA LEU A 620 -4.63 8.33 17.11
C LEU A 620 -4.50 7.43 18.33
N TYR A 621 -4.83 6.16 18.18
CA TYR A 621 -4.67 5.16 19.24
C TYR A 621 -5.43 5.50 20.54
N GLY A 622 -6.64 6.07 20.41
CA GLY A 622 -7.46 6.55 21.52
C GLY A 622 -6.91 7.79 22.27
N LYS A 623 -5.75 8.32 21.87
CA LYS A 623 -5.10 9.51 22.44
C LYS A 623 -5.24 10.70 21.49
N GLU A 624 -5.45 11.88 22.05
CA GLU A 624 -5.37 13.12 21.28
C GLU A 624 -3.90 13.51 21.09
N VAL A 625 -3.49 13.57 19.83
CA VAL A 625 -2.13 13.94 19.42
C VAL A 625 -2.19 15.27 18.69
N TYR A 626 -1.32 16.19 19.11
CA TYR A 626 -1.18 17.52 18.50
C TYR A 626 -0.08 17.44 17.45
N HIS A 627 -0.47 17.22 16.19
CA HIS A 627 0.49 17.14 15.10
C HIS A 627 0.95 18.52 14.64
N ARG A 628 2.20 18.60 14.20
CA ARG A 628 2.68 19.79 13.48
C ARG A 628 2.36 19.62 12.00
N PRO A 629 1.95 20.69 11.29
CA PRO A 629 1.84 20.64 9.84
C PRO A 629 3.22 20.43 9.23
N VAL A 630 3.28 19.54 8.24
CA VAL A 630 4.50 18.94 7.70
C VAL A 630 5.54 19.96 7.21
N ALA A 631 6.73 19.95 7.80
CA ALA A 631 7.83 20.85 7.41
C ALA A 631 8.28 20.66 5.95
N LEU A 632 8.07 19.46 5.38
CA LEU A 632 8.33 19.11 3.97
C LEU A 632 7.67 20.13 3.02
N TYR A 633 6.41 20.49 3.28
CA TYR A 633 5.65 21.44 2.47
C TYR A 633 5.92 22.90 2.87
N ARG A 634 6.25 23.16 4.14
CA ARG A 634 6.57 24.51 4.62
C ARG A 634 7.82 25.09 3.94
N ARG A 635 8.80 24.27 3.52
CA ARG A 635 9.96 24.72 2.73
C ARG A 635 9.64 24.94 1.24
N ALA A 636 8.82 24.08 0.63
CA ALA A 636 8.35 24.28 -0.74
C ALA A 636 7.53 25.58 -0.85
N ALA A 637 6.59 25.81 0.08
CA ALA A 637 5.88 27.08 0.19
C ALA A 637 6.82 28.26 0.55
N GLY A 638 7.77 28.06 1.46
CA GLY A 638 8.69 29.09 1.94
C GLY A 638 9.77 29.57 0.97
N ARG A 639 10.07 28.80 -0.10
CA ARG A 639 10.92 29.28 -1.22
C ARG A 639 10.12 30.05 -2.28
N VAL A 640 8.81 29.83 -2.37
CA VAL A 640 7.90 30.54 -3.27
C VAL A 640 7.32 31.80 -2.62
N CYS A 641 7.20 31.83 -1.28
CA CYS A 641 6.70 32.96 -0.51
C CYS A 641 7.82 33.86 0.05
N GLY A 642 7.80 35.14 -0.31
CA GLY A 642 8.27 36.18 0.61
C GLY A 642 7.48 36.12 1.93
N ARG A 643 8.09 36.50 3.05
CA ARG A 643 7.53 36.31 4.40
C ARG A 643 6.15 36.96 4.56
N GLY A 644 5.09 36.13 4.60
CA GLY A 644 3.72 36.52 4.95
C GLY A 644 3.18 35.61 6.05
N ALA A 645 2.55 36.20 7.08
CA ALA A 645 1.99 35.46 8.21
C ALA A 645 0.66 34.76 7.84
N PRO A 646 0.29 33.64 8.49
CA PRO A 646 -0.97 32.95 8.21
C PRO A 646 -2.17 33.80 8.64
N ALA A 647 -3.15 33.94 7.74
CA ALA A 647 -4.40 34.63 8.04
C ALA A 647 -5.25 33.80 9.01
N ARG A 648 -5.52 34.35 10.20
CA ARG A 648 -6.54 33.80 11.12
C ARG A 648 -7.90 34.34 10.72
N HIS A 649 -8.86 33.48 10.40
CA HIS A 649 -10.26 33.89 10.31
C HIS A 649 -10.83 34.15 11.71
N GLY A 650 -11.70 35.16 11.82
CA GLY A 650 -12.13 35.74 13.09
C GLY A 650 -13.15 34.90 13.86
N LYS A 651 -13.14 35.04 15.20
CA LYS A 651 -14.21 34.53 16.07
C LYS A 651 -15.52 35.29 15.82
N PRO A 652 -16.70 34.64 15.95
CA PRO A 652 -17.97 35.34 16.00
C PRO A 652 -18.10 36.18 17.29
N PRO A 653 -18.85 37.30 17.27
CA PRO A 653 -18.98 38.18 18.42
C PRO A 653 -20.04 37.69 19.41
N GLY A 654 -19.72 37.65 20.71
CA GLY A 654 -20.73 37.49 21.76
C GLY A 654 -20.35 36.62 22.95
N GLN A 655 -19.39 37.06 23.78
CA GLN A 655 -19.36 36.79 25.23
C GLN A 655 -18.37 37.74 25.93
N PRO A 656 -18.64 38.22 27.17
CA PRO A 656 -17.80 39.24 27.81
C PRO A 656 -16.55 38.65 28.44
N SER A 657 -15.41 39.36 28.35
CA SER A 657 -14.18 39.04 29.06
C SER A 657 -14.31 39.33 30.56
N ALA A 658 -14.04 38.33 31.40
CA ALA A 658 -13.90 38.50 32.83
C ALA A 658 -12.43 38.81 33.20
N ASP A 659 -12.03 40.07 33.08
CA ASP A 659 -10.84 40.61 33.76
C ASP A 659 -11.29 41.35 35.01
N GLY A 660 -10.78 40.94 36.18
CA GLY A 660 -11.14 41.60 37.43
C GLY A 660 -10.73 40.87 38.69
N TYR A 661 -9.43 40.83 39.00
CA TYR A 661 -8.98 40.99 40.40
C TYR A 661 -7.57 41.64 40.47
N ALA A 662 -7.57 42.78 41.17
CA ALA A 662 -6.49 43.57 41.76
C ALA A 662 -5.34 42.78 42.44
N ASP A 663 -4.18 43.34 42.82
CA ASP A 663 -3.46 44.61 42.54
C ASP A 663 -2.09 44.57 43.28
N GLY A 664 -1.13 45.40 42.85
CA GLY A 664 -0.11 46.02 43.71
C GLY A 664 1.00 45.18 44.36
N ARG A 665 2.26 45.40 43.92
CA ARG A 665 3.28 46.14 44.72
C ARG A 665 4.60 46.44 43.98
N GLU A 666 5.26 47.46 44.48
CA GLU A 666 6.29 48.31 43.86
C GLU A 666 7.70 47.73 43.61
N ARG A 667 8.30 48.25 42.52
CA ARG A 667 9.66 48.85 42.40
C ARG A 667 10.77 48.41 43.36
N GLN A 668 11.94 48.09 42.78
CA GLN A 668 13.19 48.77 43.14
C GLN A 668 14.14 48.93 41.94
N ARG A 669 15.01 49.95 42.02
CA ARG A 669 15.92 50.41 40.94
C ARG A 669 17.32 49.81 41.12
N LEU A 670 18.10 49.75 40.04
CA LEU A 670 19.47 50.32 40.01
C LEU A 670 20.04 50.38 38.58
N GLN A 671 20.47 51.56 38.15
CA GLN A 671 21.32 51.78 36.98
C GLN A 671 22.70 52.23 37.45
N ALA A 672 23.78 51.75 36.81
CA ALA A 672 25.11 52.36 36.92
C ALA A 672 25.95 52.14 35.64
N ARG A 673 26.34 53.26 35.02
CA ARG A 673 27.48 53.47 34.09
C ARG A 673 28.10 54.79 34.54
N PRO A 674 29.44 54.98 34.53
CA PRO A 674 30.21 55.28 33.31
C PRO A 674 31.60 54.56 33.31
N ALA A 675 32.62 54.82 32.47
CA ALA A 675 32.95 55.96 31.63
C ALA A 675 33.82 55.64 30.38
N ARG A 676 34.05 56.66 29.55
CA ARG A 676 34.99 56.75 28.40
C ARG A 676 36.44 57.05 28.91
N THR A 677 37.56 57.16 28.18
CA THR A 677 38.03 57.13 26.75
C THR A 677 39.60 57.00 26.80
N PRO A 678 40.47 57.32 25.81
CA PRO A 678 40.45 57.22 24.33
C PRO A 678 41.76 56.64 23.71
N ARG A 679 41.70 56.14 22.47
CA ARG A 679 42.31 56.79 21.29
C ARG A 679 41.83 56.14 19.99
#